data_AF-A0A8H5WWW3-F1
#
_entry.id   AF-A0A8H5WWW3-F1
#
_cell.length_a   1.000
_cell.length_b   1.000
_cell.length_c   1.000
_cell.angle_alpha   90.00
_cell.angle_beta   90.00
_cell.angle_gamma   90.00
#
_symmetry.space_group_name_H-M   'P 1'
#
loop_
_entity.id
_entity.type
_entity.pdbx_description
1 polymer ?
#
loop_
_entity_poly.entity_id
_entity_poly.type
_entity_poly.pdbx_seq_one_letter_code
_entity_poly.pdbx_strand_id
1 'polypeptide(L)'
;MPFTVLSDSNVSHILDTLSPSDVTDLANALENALIQYSCNNEQKYQPHRAVVDRDGQVSLFMPGTTSQLLGVKIVGITPTEKLKPSEAGLKSVLTLCDARGDAIGTLNAAALTAFRTSLGSMLAYRFRQNTENIVVFGAGKQALWHIRLALLLKEKAIKSVTIVNRSEERTQQLIESLRSNEASPWPSHITLQPFDPKGDRDAALESLVVDADVLFFTTPSTQPLFPAVYLTSEKAMKKTRYLAAIGSYRLDMQEIDPELLKQVVNPEGPFVSVGYSGSVAVDSRDGCLQEAGELVKAEVPTDKMLEVGQLFQTKNAENPGDLNKWLESGFVIYKSVGTGVMDLSIGQELLRLARYTQDAGHLAEYQGALLFHRCSILVCRGANTKSNHWSTRGSCNVKIPNLDIYDANWHNISSDLAPDSCSALIGLPITNITPGNVTFSIESSYIHLECSNFTDSDILTVGNFNWSDTDAWDAKPKTNGTWYGHNRTELKTPWVMALDRFVDPFWMSPSNLSDRYEWDIMKSMYGHPLVFENETDLHDKPPRLLFDSYWNYKIEQDRNIGKKTKCQALQRYVESWVHCSRDDLSTPQNCSVTAQRLSRAKHAIRNVTMLSFERIWRYVSSLPSVMGGTLEYPDIVMRYLNDPLHNDIHTSAVEEDKYLFKAVSAEQFGRRLSQVINTYLLVSQTYKYAMQADDKFESNVTVPVEVGNLVEVYALEWSWMALFITSCTILMASGIASGVFAHLAIGPEILGYASSAVRDSRYMDLPPNVGMKDALEIRPLETVNRW
;
A
#
# COMPACT_ATOMS: atom_id res chain seq x y z
N MET A 1 5.51 -7.24 -5.43
CA MET A 1 5.54 -6.28 -4.29
C MET A 1 5.43 -4.86 -4.84
N PRO A 2 4.61 -3.97 -4.27
CA PRO A 2 4.56 -2.57 -4.69
C PRO A 2 5.87 -1.86 -4.32
N PHE A 3 6.36 -0.99 -5.21
CA PHE A 3 7.55 -0.18 -4.99
C PHE A 3 7.24 0.94 -3.98
N THR A 4 7.94 0.94 -2.84
CA THR A 4 7.73 1.90 -1.76
C THR A 4 8.72 3.07 -1.85
N VAL A 5 8.23 4.31 -1.78
CA VAL A 5 9.08 5.52 -1.73
C VAL A 5 8.91 6.19 -0.37
N LEU A 6 10.01 6.36 0.38
CA LEU A 6 9.99 7.08 1.65
C LEU A 6 10.78 8.38 1.53
N SER A 7 10.09 9.51 1.71
CA SER A 7 10.73 10.82 1.83
C SER A 7 11.50 10.94 3.16
N ASP A 8 12.26 12.03 3.32
CA ASP A 8 12.94 12.33 4.60
C ASP A 8 11.94 12.52 5.74
N SER A 9 10.76 13.09 5.47
CA SER A 9 9.70 13.25 6.48
C SER A 9 9.07 11.91 6.85
N ASN A 10 8.90 10.99 5.90
CA ASN A 10 8.40 9.64 6.20
C ASN A 10 9.39 8.85 7.06
N VAL A 11 10.67 8.86 6.67
CA VAL A 11 11.72 8.18 7.45
C VAL A 11 11.82 8.78 8.84
N SER A 12 11.82 10.11 8.96
CA SER A 12 11.86 10.77 10.27
C SER A 12 10.65 10.40 11.13
N HIS A 13 9.44 10.46 10.57
CA HIS A 13 8.22 10.08 11.30
C HIS A 13 8.24 8.62 11.80
N ILE A 14 8.64 7.67 10.96
CA ILE A 14 8.76 6.25 11.36
C ILE A 14 9.76 6.13 12.51
N LEU A 15 10.93 6.74 12.37
CA LEU A 15 11.97 6.66 13.38
C LEU A 15 11.60 7.43 14.67
N ASP A 16 10.79 8.47 14.57
CA ASP A 16 10.33 9.28 15.71
C ASP A 16 9.26 8.60 16.55
N THR A 17 8.51 7.68 15.95
CA THR A 17 7.39 6.96 16.58
C THR A 17 7.77 5.55 17.04
N LEU A 18 9.06 5.18 17.00
CA LEU A 18 9.52 3.86 17.42
C LEU A 18 9.28 3.63 18.92
N SER A 19 8.62 2.52 19.22
CA SER A 19 8.52 1.98 20.57
C SER A 19 9.80 1.22 20.98
N PRO A 20 10.02 0.96 22.28
CA PRO A 20 11.10 0.09 22.74
C PRO A 20 11.07 -1.32 22.11
N SER A 21 9.88 -1.86 21.81
CA SER A 21 9.73 -3.12 21.09
C SER A 21 10.21 -3.01 19.64
N ASP A 22 9.85 -1.94 18.93
CA ASP A 22 10.30 -1.74 17.53
C ASP A 22 11.82 -1.64 17.45
N VAL A 23 12.45 -0.92 18.40
CA VAL A 23 13.92 -0.85 18.48
C VAL A 23 14.53 -2.23 18.74
N THR A 24 13.90 -3.05 19.58
CA THR A 24 14.37 -4.42 19.86
C THR A 24 14.30 -5.29 18.61
N ASP A 25 13.22 -5.20 17.83
CA ASP A 25 13.06 -5.94 16.57
C ASP A 25 14.07 -5.49 15.52
N LEU A 26 14.26 -4.18 15.36
CA LEU A 26 15.29 -3.60 14.48
C LEU A 26 16.70 -4.04 14.90
N ALA A 27 16.98 -4.07 16.20
CA ALA A 27 18.26 -4.55 16.73
C ALA A 27 18.47 -6.04 16.42
N ASN A 28 17.43 -6.87 16.56
CA ASN A 28 17.50 -8.29 16.24
C ASN A 28 17.70 -8.52 14.74
N ALA A 29 17.04 -7.73 13.88
CA ALA A 29 17.24 -7.79 12.43
C ALA A 29 18.69 -7.43 12.04
N LEU A 30 19.25 -6.38 12.65
CA LEU A 30 20.64 -5.98 12.42
C LEU A 30 21.64 -7.01 12.97
N GLU A 31 21.40 -7.56 14.16
CA GLU A 31 22.21 -8.63 14.75
C GLU A 31 22.27 -9.83 13.81
N ASN A 32 21.12 -10.29 13.32
CA ASN A 32 21.06 -11.41 12.38
C ASN A 32 21.82 -11.11 11.10
N ALA A 33 21.68 -9.92 10.54
CA ALA A 33 22.42 -9.51 9.35
C ALA A 33 23.94 -9.51 9.55
N LEU A 34 24.41 -9.06 10.72
CA LEU A 34 25.84 -9.08 11.05
C LEU A 34 26.36 -10.50 11.35
N ILE A 35 25.54 -11.38 11.94
CA ILE A 35 25.86 -12.81 12.07
C ILE A 35 26.06 -13.43 10.69
N GLN A 36 25.14 -13.18 9.74
CA GLN A 36 25.30 -13.67 8.36
C GLN A 36 26.60 -13.17 7.73
N TYR A 37 26.89 -11.87 7.89
CA TYR A 37 28.14 -11.24 7.44
C TYR A 37 29.38 -11.96 7.98
N SER A 38 29.46 -12.13 9.29
CA SER A 38 30.70 -12.54 9.97
C SER A 38 30.90 -14.07 10.05
N CYS A 39 29.80 -14.85 10.00
CA CYS A 39 29.84 -16.29 10.28
C CYS A 39 29.39 -17.15 9.09
N ASN A 40 28.54 -16.64 8.19
CA ASN A 40 27.90 -17.44 7.14
C ASN A 40 28.36 -17.07 5.73
N ASN A 41 29.61 -16.61 5.60
CA ASN A 41 30.26 -16.26 4.33
C ASN A 41 29.55 -15.16 3.52
N GLU A 42 28.72 -14.31 4.14
CA GLU A 42 28.07 -13.21 3.42
C GLU A 42 29.05 -12.05 3.15
N GLN A 43 30.15 -11.95 3.92
CA GLN A 43 31.24 -10.99 3.72
C GLN A 43 31.81 -11.01 2.28
N LYS A 44 32.02 -12.19 1.69
CA LYS A 44 32.62 -12.32 0.35
C LYS A 44 31.74 -11.75 -0.78
N TYR A 45 30.46 -11.53 -0.50
CA TYR A 45 29.49 -10.94 -1.44
C TYR A 45 29.29 -9.45 -1.21
N GLN A 46 29.99 -8.83 -0.25
CA GLN A 46 29.93 -7.39 -0.03
C GLN A 46 30.95 -6.65 -0.90
N PRO A 47 30.50 -5.91 -1.92
CA PRO A 47 31.41 -5.12 -2.75
C PRO A 47 31.99 -3.94 -1.96
N HIS A 48 33.19 -3.51 -2.36
CA HIS A 48 33.79 -2.29 -1.82
C HIS A 48 32.99 -1.06 -2.29
N ARG A 49 32.94 -0.02 -1.45
CA ARG A 49 32.34 1.26 -1.85
C ARG A 49 33.14 1.89 -2.98
N ALA A 50 32.45 2.42 -3.99
CA ALA A 50 33.09 3.20 -5.04
C ALA A 50 33.09 4.69 -4.67
N VAL A 51 34.22 5.36 -4.88
CA VAL A 51 34.41 6.78 -4.62
C VAL A 51 34.60 7.51 -5.94
N VAL A 52 33.81 8.55 -6.18
CA VAL A 52 33.95 9.43 -7.35
C VAL A 52 34.10 10.86 -6.87
N ASP A 53 35.21 11.50 -7.22
CA ASP A 53 35.45 12.93 -6.98
C ASP A 53 35.27 13.71 -8.29
N ARG A 54 34.42 14.74 -8.27
CA ARG A 54 34.27 15.72 -9.34
C ARG A 54 34.43 17.12 -8.77
N ASP A 55 35.60 17.72 -8.97
CA ASP A 55 35.92 19.09 -8.55
C ASP A 55 35.61 19.35 -7.06
N GLY A 56 35.99 18.39 -6.21
CA GLY A 56 35.80 18.41 -4.76
C GLY A 56 34.42 17.91 -4.31
N GLN A 57 33.46 17.70 -5.21
CA GLN A 57 32.21 17.02 -4.87
C GLN A 57 32.45 15.52 -4.87
N VAL A 58 32.52 14.93 -3.67
CA VAL A 58 32.71 13.49 -3.50
C VAL A 58 31.35 12.81 -3.50
N SER A 59 31.22 11.73 -4.27
CA SER A 59 30.06 10.83 -4.29
C SER A 59 30.51 9.42 -3.93
N LEU A 60 29.82 8.80 -2.99
CA LEU A 60 30.04 7.41 -2.60
C LEU A 60 28.89 6.55 -3.10
N PHE A 61 29.23 5.43 -3.72
CA PHE A 61 28.28 4.38 -4.07
C PHE A 61 28.61 3.17 -3.20
N MET A 62 27.69 2.80 -2.34
CA MET A 62 27.83 1.68 -1.41
C MET A 62 26.83 0.59 -1.82
N PRO A 63 27.19 -0.25 -2.81
CA PRO A 63 26.38 -1.41 -3.13
C PRO A 63 26.47 -2.44 -1.99
N GLY A 64 25.41 -3.21 -1.83
CA GLY A 64 25.36 -4.34 -0.90
C GLY A 64 24.47 -5.42 -1.49
N THR A 65 24.74 -6.67 -1.11
CA THR A 65 23.87 -7.80 -1.45
C THR A 65 23.69 -8.71 -0.24
N THR A 66 22.56 -9.40 -0.20
CA THR A 66 22.32 -10.55 0.68
C THR A 66 21.63 -11.63 -0.16
N SER A 67 21.45 -12.82 0.40
CA SER A 67 20.63 -13.86 -0.24
C SER A 67 19.19 -13.43 -0.59
N GLN A 68 18.68 -12.35 0.02
CA GLN A 68 17.29 -11.89 -0.16
C GLN A 68 17.17 -10.49 -0.79
N LEU A 69 18.21 -9.67 -0.73
CA LEU A 69 18.18 -8.28 -1.12
C LEU A 69 19.41 -7.88 -1.92
N LEU A 70 19.21 -6.94 -2.82
CA LEU A 70 20.29 -6.17 -3.42
C LEU A 70 19.96 -4.69 -3.32
N GLY A 71 20.97 -3.87 -3.09
CA GLY A 71 20.72 -2.45 -2.95
C GLY A 71 21.97 -1.62 -3.13
N VAL A 72 21.75 -0.32 -3.30
CA VAL A 72 22.83 0.65 -3.39
C VAL A 72 22.45 1.89 -2.60
N LYS A 73 23.34 2.30 -1.71
CA LYS A 73 23.27 3.60 -1.08
C LYS A 73 24.17 4.58 -1.83
N ILE A 74 23.60 5.70 -2.23
CA ILE A 74 24.31 6.78 -2.90
C ILE A 74 24.43 7.92 -1.90
N VAL A 75 25.65 8.39 -1.63
CA VAL A 75 25.94 9.44 -0.66
C VAL A 75 26.67 10.58 -1.35
N GLY A 76 26.12 11.79 -1.26
CA GLY A 76 26.80 13.02 -1.66
C GLY A 76 27.48 13.67 -0.46
N ILE A 77 28.79 13.92 -0.59
CA ILE A 77 29.59 14.67 0.38
C ILE A 77 29.96 15.99 -0.27
N THR A 78 29.20 17.04 0.05
CA THR A 78 29.46 18.39 -0.48
C THR A 78 30.52 19.09 0.38
N PRO A 79 31.52 19.76 -0.24
CA PRO A 79 32.51 20.55 0.49
C PRO A 79 31.86 21.57 1.41
N THR A 80 32.38 21.69 2.64
CA THR A 80 31.82 22.58 3.66
C THR A 80 31.81 24.04 3.22
N GLU A 81 32.79 24.46 2.40
CA GLU A 81 32.88 25.80 1.82
C GLU A 81 31.72 26.15 0.86
N LYS A 82 31.08 25.12 0.28
CA LYS A 82 29.94 25.27 -0.65
C LYS A 82 28.58 25.17 0.05
N LEU A 83 28.55 24.95 1.37
CA LEU A 83 27.32 24.74 2.14
C LEU A 83 27.06 25.91 3.09
N LYS A 84 25.80 26.33 3.20
CA LYS A 84 25.38 27.14 4.35
C LYS A 84 25.44 26.29 5.63
N PRO A 85 25.64 26.89 6.82
CA PRO A 85 25.61 26.15 8.08
C PRO A 85 24.33 25.30 8.28
N SER A 86 23.18 25.78 7.77
CA SER A 86 21.89 25.08 7.80
C SER A 86 21.79 23.89 6.84
N GLU A 87 22.69 23.79 5.85
CA GLU A 87 22.71 22.73 4.84
C GLU A 87 23.79 21.67 5.14
N ALA A 88 24.47 21.81 6.28
CA ALA A 88 25.53 20.90 6.72
C ALA A 88 24.96 19.52 7.07
N GLY A 89 25.23 18.51 6.25
CA GLY A 89 24.85 17.12 6.50
C GLY A 89 25.02 16.22 5.26
N LEU A 90 25.13 14.91 5.49
CA LEU A 90 25.19 13.94 4.40
C LEU A 90 23.82 13.85 3.71
N LYS A 91 23.79 14.05 2.38
CA LYS A 91 22.60 13.78 1.55
C LYS A 91 22.76 12.40 0.95
N SER A 92 21.79 11.51 1.17
CA SER A 92 21.88 10.15 0.65
C SER A 92 20.52 9.53 0.36
N VAL A 93 20.53 8.54 -0.52
CA VAL A 93 19.37 7.71 -0.87
C VAL A 93 19.79 6.25 -0.85
N LEU A 94 18.91 5.38 -0.35
CA LEU A 94 19.07 3.93 -0.42
C LEU A 94 17.98 3.38 -1.32
N THR A 95 18.38 2.62 -2.34
CA THR A 95 17.45 1.87 -3.19
C THR A 95 17.65 0.39 -2.95
N LEU A 96 16.53 -0.33 -2.80
CA LEU A 96 16.48 -1.75 -2.52
C LEU A 96 15.70 -2.49 -3.62
N CYS A 97 16.18 -3.67 -3.96
CA CYS A 97 15.53 -4.64 -4.82
C CYS A 97 15.52 -6.01 -4.12
N ASP A 98 14.60 -6.88 -4.54
CA ASP A 98 14.54 -8.27 -4.07
C ASP A 98 15.65 -9.12 -4.72
N ALA A 99 15.78 -10.38 -4.28
CA ALA A 99 16.78 -11.32 -4.81
C ALA A 99 16.69 -11.57 -6.34
N ARG A 100 15.58 -11.24 -7.00
CA ARG A 100 15.39 -11.38 -8.45
C ARG A 100 15.78 -10.11 -9.22
N GLY A 101 16.05 -9.02 -8.50
CA GLY A 101 16.34 -7.71 -9.07
C GLY A 101 15.12 -6.80 -9.22
N ASP A 102 13.94 -7.22 -8.77
CA ASP A 102 12.75 -6.37 -8.80
C ASP A 102 12.89 -5.27 -7.75
N ALA A 103 12.73 -4.01 -8.16
CA ALA A 103 12.81 -2.88 -7.23
C ALA A 103 11.69 -2.94 -6.18
N ILE A 104 12.05 -2.94 -4.90
CA ILE A 104 11.10 -3.02 -3.77
C ILE A 104 10.86 -1.65 -3.13
N GLY A 105 11.85 -0.76 -3.17
CA GLY A 105 11.65 0.59 -2.67
C GLY A 105 12.90 1.46 -2.67
N THR A 106 12.70 2.74 -2.41
CA THR A 106 13.76 3.73 -2.22
C THR A 106 13.42 4.65 -1.06
N LEU A 107 14.42 5.05 -0.28
CA LEU A 107 14.24 5.94 0.85
C LEU A 107 15.37 6.95 1.01
N ASN A 108 15.06 8.13 1.56
CA ASN A 108 16.09 9.06 1.99
C ASN A 108 16.93 8.43 3.12
N ALA A 109 18.23 8.37 2.93
CA ALA A 109 19.12 7.59 3.79
C ALA A 109 19.93 8.45 4.79
N ALA A 110 19.68 9.76 4.87
CA ALA A 110 20.41 10.63 5.80
C ALA A 110 20.09 10.29 7.26
N ALA A 111 18.81 10.20 7.61
CA ALA A 111 18.36 9.76 8.93
C ALA A 111 18.66 8.27 9.17
N LEU A 112 18.42 7.42 8.16
CA LEU A 112 18.76 5.99 8.17
C LEU A 112 20.23 5.76 8.57
N THR A 113 21.17 6.47 7.93
CA THR A 113 22.60 6.25 8.14
C THR A 113 22.98 6.54 9.59
N ALA A 114 22.45 7.61 10.18
CA ALA A 114 22.70 7.91 11.58
C ALA A 114 22.05 6.85 12.49
N PHE A 115 20.77 6.52 12.25
CA PHE A 115 20.04 5.52 13.01
C PHE A 115 20.70 4.13 12.99
N ARG A 116 20.98 3.56 11.82
CA ARG A 116 21.56 2.22 11.67
C ARG A 116 22.96 2.13 12.26
N THR A 117 23.74 3.21 12.17
CA THR A 117 25.08 3.27 12.76
C THR A 117 24.99 3.27 14.28
N SER A 118 24.12 4.11 14.85
CA SER A 118 23.83 4.09 16.28
C SER A 118 23.30 2.73 16.73
N LEU A 119 22.39 2.12 15.97
CA LEU A 119 21.83 0.82 16.33
C LEU A 119 22.90 -0.29 16.40
N GLY A 120 23.92 -0.24 15.54
CA GLY A 120 25.07 -1.15 15.61
C GLY A 120 25.82 -1.09 16.95
N SER A 121 26.06 0.12 17.48
CA SER A 121 26.64 0.28 18.82
C SER A 121 25.66 -0.10 19.93
N MET A 122 24.36 -0.05 19.66
CA MET A 122 23.34 -0.40 20.64
C MET A 122 23.18 -1.91 20.84
N LEU A 123 23.65 -2.73 19.88
CA LEU A 123 23.59 -4.19 19.99
C LEU A 123 24.33 -4.71 21.23
N ALA A 124 25.54 -4.20 21.51
CA ALA A 124 26.26 -4.55 22.74
C ALA A 124 25.74 -3.76 23.96
N TYR A 125 25.39 -2.48 23.76
CA TYR A 125 24.88 -1.60 24.83
C TYR A 125 23.66 -2.15 25.55
N ARG A 126 22.72 -2.80 24.85
CA ARG A 126 21.46 -3.31 25.45
C ARG A 126 21.68 -4.31 26.59
N PHE A 127 22.86 -4.93 26.66
CA PHE A 127 23.25 -5.85 27.73
C PHE A 127 23.94 -5.17 28.91
N ARG A 128 24.32 -3.89 28.83
CA ARG A 128 24.95 -3.18 29.95
C ARG A 128 24.04 -3.15 31.17
N GLN A 129 24.61 -3.48 32.32
CA GLN A 129 23.94 -3.36 33.61
C GLN A 129 24.05 -1.94 34.17
N ASN A 130 25.20 -1.28 33.97
CA ASN A 130 25.47 0.05 34.46
C ASN A 130 25.60 1.06 33.31
N THR A 131 24.69 2.05 33.30
CA THR A 131 24.57 3.09 32.27
C THR A 131 24.12 4.43 32.86
N GLU A 132 24.43 4.70 34.13
CA GLU A 132 23.93 5.88 34.85
C GLU A 132 24.41 7.19 34.24
N ASN A 133 25.71 7.29 33.94
CA ASN A 133 26.35 8.49 33.43
C ASN A 133 26.83 8.27 31.98
N ILE A 134 26.13 8.88 31.02
CA ILE A 134 26.45 8.82 29.60
C ILE A 134 27.16 10.11 29.18
N VAL A 135 28.31 9.97 28.52
CA VAL A 135 29.04 11.08 27.90
C VAL A 135 29.02 10.91 26.39
N VAL A 136 28.62 11.96 25.68
CA VAL A 136 28.54 11.95 24.21
C VAL A 136 29.46 13.02 23.65
N PHE A 137 30.47 12.61 22.90
CA PHE A 137 31.32 13.53 22.16
C PHE A 137 30.71 13.81 20.79
N GLY A 138 30.45 15.09 20.51
CA GLY A 138 29.84 15.59 19.29
C GLY A 138 28.36 16.00 19.47
N ALA A 139 27.92 16.94 18.65
CA ALA A 139 26.54 17.43 18.61
C ALA A 139 26.00 17.38 17.17
N GLY A 140 25.97 16.18 16.58
CA GLY A 140 25.44 15.94 15.23
C GLY A 140 24.34 14.88 15.23
N LYS A 141 23.88 14.47 14.04
CA LYS A 141 22.84 13.42 13.89
C LYS A 141 23.23 12.09 14.55
N GLN A 142 24.52 11.73 14.55
CA GLN A 142 25.01 10.54 15.25
C GLN A 142 24.81 10.67 16.77
N ALA A 143 25.18 11.80 17.38
CA ALA A 143 24.95 12.04 18.81
C ALA A 143 23.46 11.95 19.16
N LEU A 144 22.59 12.57 18.36
CA LEU A 144 21.14 12.52 18.52
C LEU A 144 20.62 11.07 18.59
N TRP A 145 20.98 10.23 17.62
CA TRP A 145 20.49 8.85 17.57
C TRP A 145 21.08 7.95 18.67
N HIS A 146 22.34 8.16 19.06
CA HIS A 146 22.92 7.42 20.19
C HIS A 146 22.18 7.73 21.50
N ILE A 147 21.87 9.01 21.75
CA ILE A 147 21.11 9.42 22.95
C ILE A 147 19.70 8.82 22.91
N ARG A 148 18.99 8.95 21.78
CA ARG A 148 17.62 8.45 21.66
C ARG A 148 17.50 6.94 21.82
N LEU A 149 18.39 6.17 21.19
CA LEU A 149 18.38 4.72 21.34
C LEU A 149 18.78 4.29 22.76
N ALA A 150 19.71 4.99 23.41
CA ALA A 150 20.05 4.73 24.80
C ALA A 150 18.83 4.92 25.73
N LEU A 151 18.04 5.98 25.50
CA LEU A 151 16.78 6.20 26.21
C LEU A 151 15.78 5.07 25.93
N LEU A 152 15.50 4.76 24.66
CA LEU A 152 14.53 3.71 24.30
C LEU A 152 14.89 2.32 24.86
N LEU A 153 16.17 2.04 25.08
CA LEU A 153 16.64 0.74 25.60
C LEU A 153 16.81 0.72 27.12
N LYS A 154 17.21 1.82 27.75
CA LYS A 154 17.70 1.84 29.15
C LYS A 154 17.29 3.08 29.96
N GLU A 155 16.24 3.80 29.57
CA GLU A 155 15.76 5.04 30.24
C GLU A 155 15.85 5.03 31.77
N LYS A 156 15.34 3.97 32.41
CA LYS A 156 15.25 3.86 33.88
C LYS A 156 16.62 3.77 34.57
N ALA A 157 17.65 3.32 33.86
CA ALA A 157 18.99 3.16 34.39
C ALA A 157 19.87 4.41 34.18
N ILE A 158 19.40 5.37 33.38
CA ILE A 158 20.16 6.58 33.05
C ILE A 158 19.83 7.68 34.06
N LYS A 159 20.85 8.35 34.59
CA LYS A 159 20.74 9.52 35.48
C LYS A 159 21.17 10.81 34.80
N SER A 160 22.23 10.75 33.99
CA SER A 160 22.78 11.93 33.32
C SER A 160 23.28 11.64 31.91
N VAL A 161 23.08 12.62 31.03
CA VAL A 161 23.64 12.67 29.68
C VAL A 161 24.38 14.00 29.53
N THR A 162 25.70 13.94 29.35
CA THR A 162 26.55 15.12 29.16
C THR A 162 27.08 15.15 27.73
N ILE A 163 26.83 16.25 27.01
CA ILE A 163 27.28 16.43 25.63
C ILE A 163 28.56 17.28 25.60
N VAL A 164 29.65 16.70 25.10
CA VAL A 164 30.94 17.37 24.92
C VAL A 164 31.08 17.74 23.45
N ASN A 165 31.12 19.03 23.13
CA ASN A 165 31.30 19.49 21.75
C ASN A 165 32.05 20.83 21.71
N ARG A 166 32.71 21.12 20.59
CA ARG A 166 33.46 22.38 20.41
C ARG A 166 32.55 23.60 20.19
N SER A 167 31.41 23.39 19.53
CA SER A 167 30.45 24.46 19.23
C SER A 167 29.31 24.41 20.23
N GLU A 168 29.19 25.45 21.04
CA GLU A 168 28.11 25.61 22.01
C GLU A 168 26.74 25.67 21.32
N GLU A 169 26.64 26.46 20.25
CA GLU A 169 25.40 26.61 19.46
C GLU A 169 24.84 25.26 18.99
N ARG A 170 25.69 24.41 18.40
CA ARG A 170 25.26 23.08 17.94
C ARG A 170 24.84 22.17 19.09
N THR A 171 25.46 22.31 20.25
CA THR A 171 25.06 21.57 21.45
C THR A 171 23.68 21.99 21.91
N GLN A 172 23.41 23.31 21.96
CA GLN A 172 22.10 23.82 22.34
C GLN A 172 21.01 23.41 21.34
N GLN A 173 21.30 23.46 20.04
CA GLN A 173 20.38 22.96 19.00
C GLN A 173 20.05 21.47 19.20
N LEU A 174 21.04 20.64 19.53
CA LEU A 174 20.82 19.23 19.82
C LEU A 174 19.96 19.04 21.08
N ILE A 175 20.27 19.74 22.17
CA ILE A 175 19.49 19.69 23.42
C ILE A 175 18.04 20.10 23.17
N GLU A 176 17.81 21.18 22.43
CA GLU A 176 16.47 21.65 22.08
C GLU A 176 15.73 20.62 21.24
N SER A 177 16.39 20.02 20.24
CA SER A 177 15.77 18.97 19.41
C SER A 177 15.39 17.72 20.19
N LEU A 178 16.14 17.38 21.24
CA LEU A 178 15.84 16.24 22.12
C LEU A 178 14.70 16.55 23.09
N ARG A 179 14.52 17.81 23.50
CA ARG A 179 13.45 18.24 24.41
C ARG A 179 12.13 18.53 23.72
N SER A 180 12.16 19.06 22.50
CA SER A 180 10.98 19.48 21.72
C SER A 180 10.29 18.34 20.96
N ASN A 181 10.75 17.09 21.08
CA ASN A 181 10.12 15.96 20.44
C ASN A 181 8.83 15.55 21.17
N GLU A 182 7.67 15.88 20.60
CA GLU A 182 6.35 15.58 21.20
C GLU A 182 6.05 14.08 21.30
N ALA A 183 6.57 13.25 20.37
CA ALA A 183 6.34 11.82 20.36
C ALA A 183 7.14 11.07 21.44
N SER A 184 8.27 11.63 21.87
CA SER A 184 9.14 11.06 22.91
C SER A 184 9.70 12.19 23.80
N PRO A 185 8.90 12.72 24.75
CA PRO A 185 9.32 13.81 25.61
C PRO A 185 10.52 13.43 26.47
N TRP A 186 11.37 14.41 26.79
CA TRP A 186 12.56 14.17 27.60
C TRP A 186 12.19 13.74 29.04
N PRO A 187 12.71 12.61 29.57
CA PRO A 187 12.38 12.16 30.92
C PRO A 187 12.90 13.10 31.99
N SER A 188 12.05 13.47 32.95
CA SER A 188 12.36 14.48 33.97
C SER A 188 13.43 14.07 34.98
N HIS A 189 13.64 12.76 35.19
CA HIS A 189 14.68 12.25 36.10
C HIS A 189 16.08 12.28 35.48
N ILE A 190 16.19 12.47 34.16
CA ILE A 190 17.47 12.44 33.45
C ILE A 190 17.98 13.85 33.23
N THR A 191 19.15 14.15 33.78
CA THR A 191 19.81 15.43 33.56
C THR A 191 20.48 15.46 32.19
N LEU A 192 20.01 16.34 31.29
CA LEU A 192 20.67 16.64 30.01
C LEU A 192 21.38 17.98 30.07
N GLN A 193 22.70 17.98 29.90
CA GLN A 193 23.50 19.18 30.00
C GLN A 193 24.66 19.23 28.99
N PRO A 194 25.06 20.42 28.53
CA PRO A 194 26.33 20.60 27.84
C PRO A 194 27.49 20.43 28.83
N PHE A 195 28.64 20.00 28.33
CA PHE A 195 29.89 20.08 29.09
C PHE A 195 30.33 21.53 29.21
N ASP A 196 30.26 22.05 30.43
CA ASP A 196 30.70 23.39 30.79
C ASP A 196 31.80 23.30 31.88
N PRO A 197 33.09 23.34 31.48
CA PRO A 197 34.19 23.24 32.44
C PRO A 197 34.29 24.50 33.28
N LYS A 198 33.88 24.41 34.55
CA LYS A 198 34.11 25.46 35.55
C LYS A 198 35.57 25.42 36.04
N GLY A 199 36.49 26.02 35.29
CA GLY A 199 37.91 26.11 35.64
C GLY A 199 38.82 25.36 34.66
N ASP A 200 39.73 24.52 35.17
CA ASP A 200 40.64 23.73 34.34
C ASP A 200 39.84 22.72 33.51
N ARG A 201 39.81 22.95 32.20
CA ARG A 201 39.08 22.14 31.24
C ARG A 201 39.57 20.71 31.21
N ASP A 202 40.87 20.48 31.30
CA ASP A 202 41.45 19.15 31.14
C ASP A 202 41.18 18.31 32.39
N ALA A 203 41.31 18.89 33.58
CA ALA A 203 40.94 18.25 34.84
C ALA A 203 39.42 17.99 34.94
N ALA A 204 38.58 18.92 34.47
CA ALA A 204 37.13 18.74 34.41
C ALA A 204 36.74 17.62 33.44
N LEU A 205 37.39 17.55 32.27
CA LEU A 205 37.18 16.50 31.28
C LEU A 205 37.65 15.14 31.81
N GLU A 206 38.80 15.07 32.47
CA GLU A 206 39.28 13.85 33.12
C GLU A 206 38.27 13.35 34.15
N SER A 207 37.80 14.23 35.04
CA SER A 207 36.80 13.85 36.04
C SER A 207 35.51 13.34 35.40
N LEU A 208 35.06 13.97 34.32
CA LEU A 208 33.86 13.54 33.58
C LEU A 208 34.04 12.16 32.93
N VAL A 209 35.18 11.94 32.25
CA VAL A 209 35.51 10.67 31.58
C VAL A 209 35.70 9.54 32.58
N VAL A 210 36.36 9.80 33.72
CA VAL A 210 36.54 8.84 34.81
C VAL A 210 35.21 8.46 35.45
N ASP A 211 34.28 9.40 35.60
CA ASP A 211 32.97 9.13 36.19
C ASP A 211 31.97 8.47 35.23
N ALA A 212 32.15 8.61 33.92
CA ALA A 212 31.27 8.03 32.91
C ALA A 212 31.15 6.49 32.99
N ASP A 213 29.95 5.97 32.76
CA ASP A 213 29.68 4.55 32.52
C ASP A 213 29.79 4.19 31.04
N VAL A 214 29.38 5.14 30.19
CA VAL A 214 29.21 4.96 28.75
C VAL A 214 29.76 6.19 28.03
N LEU A 215 30.62 5.97 27.04
CA LEU A 215 31.14 7.04 26.18
C LEU A 215 30.81 6.75 24.71
N PHE A 216 30.07 7.65 24.09
CA PHE A 216 29.79 7.63 22.66
C PHE A 216 30.67 8.67 21.96
N PHE A 217 31.50 8.24 21.01
CA PHE A 217 32.35 9.13 20.21
C PHE A 217 31.75 9.27 18.81
N THR A 218 31.26 10.48 18.50
CA THR A 218 30.51 10.76 17.26
C THR A 218 31.07 11.96 16.49
N THR A 219 32.38 12.18 16.60
CA THR A 219 33.12 13.31 16.03
C THR A 219 34.06 12.87 14.90
N PRO A 220 34.18 13.64 13.80
CA PRO A 220 35.21 13.40 12.80
C PRO A 220 36.56 13.98 13.28
N SER A 221 37.01 13.59 14.47
CA SER A 221 38.26 14.08 15.07
C SER A 221 39.46 13.46 14.36
N THR A 222 40.55 14.22 14.23
CA THR A 222 41.86 13.75 13.72
C THR A 222 42.88 13.55 14.84
N GLN A 223 42.49 13.83 16.08
CA GLN A 223 43.30 13.64 17.29
C GLN A 223 42.45 12.98 18.38
N PRO A 224 43.06 12.19 19.29
CA PRO A 224 42.35 11.60 20.42
C PRO A 224 41.57 12.66 21.19
N LEU A 225 40.33 12.33 21.57
CA LEU A 225 39.47 13.27 22.29
C LEU A 225 39.93 13.52 23.73
N PHE A 226 40.69 12.56 24.28
CA PHE A 226 41.43 12.67 25.53
C PHE A 226 42.58 11.63 25.53
N PRO A 227 43.62 11.81 26.36
CA PRO A 227 44.73 10.87 26.45
C PRO A 227 44.34 9.57 27.16
N ALA A 228 44.99 8.45 26.81
CA ALA A 228 44.70 7.12 27.39
C ALA A 228 44.76 7.10 28.92
N VAL A 229 45.63 7.92 29.52
CA VAL A 229 45.81 8.03 30.99
C VAL A 229 44.52 8.32 31.76
N TYR A 230 43.54 8.97 31.13
CA TYR A 230 42.24 9.26 31.76
C TYR A 230 41.45 7.98 32.06
N LEU A 231 41.66 6.92 31.28
CA LEU A 231 40.99 5.63 31.45
C LEU A 231 41.87 4.53 32.02
N THR A 232 43.20 4.74 32.08
CA THR A 232 44.17 3.76 32.58
C THR A 232 44.69 4.11 33.98
N SER A 233 44.26 5.23 34.56
CA SER A 233 44.58 5.59 35.96
C SER A 233 43.97 4.60 36.95
N GLU A 234 44.60 4.44 38.13
CA GLU A 234 44.08 3.55 39.19
C GLU A 234 42.63 3.86 39.57
N LYS A 235 42.25 5.15 39.58
CA LYS A 235 40.88 5.57 39.85
C LYS A 235 39.94 5.14 38.73
N ALA A 236 40.33 5.31 37.48
CA ALA A 236 39.53 4.92 36.32
C ALA A 236 39.34 3.40 36.25
N MET A 237 40.38 2.63 36.54
CA MET A 237 40.39 1.15 36.47
C MET A 237 39.48 0.47 37.50
N LYS A 238 39.04 1.17 38.56
CA LYS A 238 38.05 0.65 39.52
C LYS A 238 36.65 0.45 38.93
N LYS A 239 36.41 1.00 37.74
CA LYS A 239 35.11 0.99 37.06
C LYS A 239 35.29 0.49 35.63
N THR A 240 34.39 -0.37 35.20
CA THR A 240 34.32 -0.83 33.81
C THR A 240 33.34 0.03 33.02
N ARG A 241 33.57 0.18 31.71
CA ARG A 241 32.84 1.13 30.86
C ARG A 241 32.53 0.54 29.49
N TYR A 242 31.53 1.12 28.84
CA TYR A 242 31.21 0.87 27.44
C TYR A 242 31.65 2.06 26.57
N LEU A 243 32.52 1.83 25.61
CA LEU A 243 33.04 2.83 24.68
C LEU A 243 32.58 2.47 23.27
N ALA A 244 31.98 3.41 22.54
CA ALA A 244 31.57 3.21 21.16
C ALA A 244 32.10 4.34 20.27
N ALA A 245 33.08 4.01 19.42
CA ALA A 245 33.77 4.95 18.53
C ALA A 245 33.25 4.87 17.09
N ILE A 246 32.67 5.97 16.62
CA ILE A 246 31.79 5.99 15.44
C ILE A 246 32.19 7.10 14.46
N GLY A 247 32.63 8.25 14.96
CA GLY A 247 32.93 9.42 14.15
C GLY A 247 34.22 9.33 13.34
N SER A 248 35.18 8.48 13.73
CA SER A 248 36.43 8.23 13.01
C SER A 248 36.31 7.13 11.93
N TYR A 249 36.10 7.51 10.67
CA TYR A 249 35.92 6.55 9.54
C TYR A 249 36.94 6.73 8.41
N ARG A 250 38.07 7.39 8.70
CA ARG A 250 39.22 7.49 7.80
C ARG A 250 40.51 7.23 8.57
N LEU A 251 41.56 6.81 7.86
CA LEU A 251 42.87 6.50 8.45
C LEU A 251 43.54 7.70 9.13
N ASP A 252 43.25 8.92 8.70
CA ASP A 252 43.74 10.15 9.33
C ASP A 252 42.90 10.57 10.55
N MET A 253 41.71 9.99 10.73
CA MET A 253 40.82 10.26 11.85
C MET A 253 41.13 9.38 13.06
N GLN A 254 40.77 9.91 14.23
CA GLN A 254 41.07 9.30 15.51
C GLN A 254 40.17 9.88 16.61
N GLU A 255 39.39 9.03 17.28
CA GLU A 255 38.64 9.42 18.48
C GLU A 255 39.26 8.87 19.75
N ILE A 256 39.73 7.61 19.71
CA ILE A 256 40.40 6.94 20.81
C ILE A 256 41.93 7.03 20.65
N ASP A 257 42.62 7.28 21.76
CA ASP A 257 44.08 7.22 21.86
C ASP A 257 44.59 5.79 21.57
N PRO A 258 45.53 5.56 20.63
CA PRO A 258 46.02 4.23 20.30
C PRO A 258 46.61 3.49 21.51
N GLU A 259 47.15 4.24 22.46
CA GLU A 259 47.75 3.67 23.67
C GLU A 259 46.71 2.93 24.52
N LEU A 260 45.46 3.42 24.57
CA LEU A 260 44.38 2.71 25.26
C LEU A 260 44.10 1.36 24.60
N LEU A 261 44.04 1.34 23.26
CA LEU A 261 43.79 0.12 22.50
C LEU A 261 44.92 -0.90 22.69
N LYS A 262 46.18 -0.45 22.68
CA LYS A 262 47.35 -1.29 23.00
C LYS A 262 47.24 -1.93 24.37
N GLN A 263 46.85 -1.17 25.39
CA GLN A 263 46.68 -1.69 26.75
C GLN A 263 45.51 -2.66 26.87
N VAL A 264 44.42 -2.46 26.11
CA VAL A 264 43.26 -3.37 26.09
C VAL A 264 43.60 -4.72 25.46
N VAL A 265 44.41 -4.74 24.40
CA VAL A 265 44.79 -5.98 23.70
C VAL A 265 46.01 -6.67 24.29
N ASN A 266 46.76 -5.99 25.16
CA ASN A 266 47.94 -6.54 25.83
C ASN A 266 47.52 -7.66 26.82
N PRO A 267 48.02 -8.90 26.66
CA PRO A 267 47.71 -10.02 27.55
C PRO A 267 48.26 -9.87 28.98
N GLU A 268 49.19 -8.95 29.20
CA GLU A 268 49.71 -8.56 30.53
C GLU A 268 49.21 -7.16 30.95
N GLY A 269 48.24 -6.62 30.19
CA GLY A 269 47.70 -5.28 30.39
C GLY A 269 46.74 -5.19 31.58
N PRO A 270 46.40 -3.96 32.01
CA PRO A 270 45.52 -3.72 33.14
C PRO A 270 44.06 -4.17 32.90
N PHE A 271 43.67 -4.40 31.63
CA PHE A 271 42.31 -4.76 31.26
C PHE A 271 42.04 -6.27 31.19
N VAL A 272 43.03 -7.14 31.42
CA VAL A 272 42.92 -8.59 31.23
C VAL A 272 41.77 -9.21 32.04
N SER A 273 41.56 -8.77 33.29
CA SER A 273 40.51 -9.30 34.17
C SER A 273 39.10 -8.80 33.86
N VAL A 274 38.99 -7.74 33.05
CA VAL A 274 37.72 -7.07 32.73
C VAL A 274 37.40 -7.05 31.23
N GLY A 275 38.33 -7.47 30.38
CA GLY A 275 38.17 -7.63 28.94
C GLY A 275 37.78 -9.05 28.53
N TYR A 276 37.72 -9.29 27.22
CA TYR A 276 37.43 -10.62 26.66
C TYR A 276 38.53 -11.00 25.66
N SER A 277 39.42 -11.91 26.07
CA SER A 277 40.55 -12.40 25.25
C SER A 277 41.48 -11.29 24.68
N GLY A 278 41.49 -10.11 25.31
CA GLY A 278 42.18 -8.92 24.82
C GLY A 278 41.61 -8.40 23.50
N SER A 279 40.28 -8.43 23.33
CA SER A 279 39.62 -8.12 22.04
C SER A 279 38.94 -6.75 22.04
N VAL A 280 38.89 -6.13 20.87
CA VAL A 280 38.09 -4.94 20.56
C VAL A 280 36.94 -5.37 19.64
N ALA A 281 35.70 -5.01 19.97
CA ALA A 281 34.56 -5.31 19.13
C ALA A 281 34.55 -4.39 17.91
N VAL A 282 34.31 -4.95 16.72
CA VAL A 282 34.25 -4.21 15.45
C VAL A 282 33.03 -4.59 14.62
N ASP A 283 32.54 -3.71 13.76
CA ASP A 283 31.50 -4.08 12.78
C ASP A 283 32.05 -4.96 11.65
N SER A 284 33.26 -4.68 11.16
CA SER A 284 33.98 -5.44 10.16
C SER A 284 35.48 -5.33 10.36
N ARG A 285 36.19 -6.46 10.38
CA ARG A 285 37.66 -6.49 10.43
C ARG A 285 38.28 -5.76 9.25
N ASP A 286 37.88 -6.16 8.04
CA ASP A 286 38.44 -5.62 6.80
C ASP A 286 38.15 -4.13 6.66
N GLY A 287 36.93 -3.71 7.00
CA GLY A 287 36.54 -2.30 6.98
C GLY A 287 37.37 -1.48 7.98
N CYS A 288 37.50 -1.96 9.23
CA CYS A 288 38.30 -1.28 10.23
C CYS A 288 39.79 -1.19 9.86
N LEU A 289 40.37 -2.22 9.23
CA LEU A 289 41.77 -2.16 8.78
C LEU A 289 41.99 -1.09 7.68
N GLN A 290 40.98 -0.80 6.88
CA GLN A 290 41.06 0.19 5.80
C GLN A 290 40.66 1.61 6.26
N GLU A 291 39.80 1.73 7.26
CA GLU A 291 39.13 3.00 7.59
C GLU A 291 39.34 3.47 9.04
N ALA A 292 39.69 2.60 10.00
CA ALA A 292 39.81 2.97 11.41
C ALA A 292 41.25 3.35 11.80
N GLY A 293 41.62 4.62 11.64
CA GLY A 293 42.97 5.13 11.90
C GLY A 293 43.50 4.82 13.30
N GLU A 294 42.65 4.84 14.33
CA GLU A 294 43.03 4.52 15.71
C GLU A 294 43.44 3.05 15.93
N LEU A 295 42.78 2.08 15.26
CA LEU A 295 43.14 0.67 15.35
C LEU A 295 44.45 0.39 14.60
N VAL A 296 44.61 1.01 13.43
CA VAL A 296 45.81 0.86 12.59
C VAL A 296 47.03 1.47 13.28
N LYS A 297 46.92 2.69 13.84
CA LYS A 297 48.01 3.33 14.61
C LYS A 297 48.34 2.57 15.90
N ALA A 298 47.35 1.89 16.48
CA ALA A 298 47.55 1.04 17.65
C ALA A 298 48.21 -0.31 17.31
N GLU A 299 48.33 -0.65 16.03
CA GLU A 299 48.82 -1.95 15.54
C GLU A 299 48.02 -3.12 16.15
N VAL A 300 46.70 -2.94 16.31
CA VAL A 300 45.83 -4.00 16.86
C VAL A 300 45.85 -5.22 15.91
N PRO A 301 46.22 -6.42 16.38
CA PRO A 301 46.20 -7.61 15.56
C PRO A 301 44.78 -7.99 15.11
N THR A 302 44.64 -8.53 13.90
CA THR A 302 43.32 -8.89 13.33
C THR A 302 42.58 -9.96 14.16
N ASP A 303 43.29 -10.88 14.81
CA ASP A 303 42.71 -11.88 15.72
C ASP A 303 42.17 -11.27 17.02
N LYS A 304 42.59 -10.05 17.37
CA LYS A 304 42.06 -9.26 18.48
C LYS A 304 40.90 -8.35 18.10
N MET A 305 40.55 -8.29 16.82
CA MET A 305 39.34 -7.61 16.36
C MET A 305 38.19 -8.63 16.36
N LEU A 306 37.23 -8.50 17.27
CA LEU A 306 36.08 -9.41 17.35
C LEU A 306 34.90 -8.81 16.59
N GLU A 307 34.53 -9.40 15.47
CA GLU A 307 33.38 -8.92 14.70
C GLU A 307 32.08 -9.12 15.49
N VAL A 308 31.20 -8.13 15.44
CA VAL A 308 29.93 -8.14 16.17
C VAL A 308 29.07 -9.36 15.81
N GLY A 309 29.09 -9.83 14.56
CA GLY A 309 28.38 -11.06 14.20
C GLY A 309 28.93 -12.31 14.87
N GLN A 310 30.26 -12.45 14.98
CA GLN A 310 30.89 -13.57 15.71
C GLN A 310 30.61 -13.49 17.21
N LEU A 311 30.62 -12.28 17.75
CA LEU A 311 30.24 -11.99 19.13
C LEU A 311 28.82 -12.49 19.41
N PHE A 312 27.83 -12.14 18.59
CA PHE A 312 26.45 -12.56 18.83
C PHE A 312 26.18 -14.03 18.51
N GLN A 313 26.84 -14.61 17.51
CA GLN A 313 26.80 -16.06 17.29
C GLN A 313 27.28 -16.83 18.52
N THR A 314 28.35 -16.37 19.18
CA THR A 314 28.89 -16.98 20.41
C THR A 314 27.96 -16.73 21.59
N LYS A 315 27.41 -15.52 21.72
CA LYS A 315 26.46 -15.17 22.79
C LYS A 315 25.21 -16.04 22.76
N ASN A 316 24.71 -16.36 21.56
CA ASN A 316 23.48 -17.13 21.36
C ASN A 316 23.72 -18.66 21.44
N ALA A 317 24.95 -19.12 21.66
CA ALA A 317 25.26 -20.52 21.91
C ALA A 317 24.84 -20.96 23.33
N GLU A 318 24.67 -22.27 23.53
CA GLU A 318 24.25 -22.84 24.84
C GLU A 318 25.21 -22.50 25.99
N ASN A 319 26.50 -22.31 25.71
CA ASN A 319 27.50 -21.90 26.69
C ASN A 319 28.36 -20.74 26.15
N PRO A 320 27.93 -19.48 26.35
CA PRO A 320 28.63 -18.30 25.86
C PRO A 320 29.91 -17.96 26.66
N GLY A 321 30.23 -18.75 27.70
CA GLY A 321 31.39 -18.52 28.56
C GLY A 321 31.37 -17.14 29.22
N ASP A 322 32.55 -16.51 29.31
CA ASP A 322 32.72 -15.19 29.94
C ASP A 322 32.17 -14.02 29.10
N LEU A 323 31.64 -14.28 27.90
CA LEU A 323 31.18 -13.23 27.00
C LEU A 323 30.01 -12.42 27.57
N ASN A 324 29.04 -13.08 28.22
CA ASN A 324 27.93 -12.40 28.87
C ASN A 324 28.42 -11.47 29.97
N LYS A 325 29.35 -11.94 30.80
CA LYS A 325 29.95 -11.15 31.87
C LYS A 325 30.70 -9.93 31.32
N TRP A 326 31.44 -10.10 30.22
CA TRP A 326 32.14 -9.00 29.55
C TRP A 326 31.17 -7.95 29.01
N LEU A 327 30.11 -8.36 28.32
CA LEU A 327 29.11 -7.43 27.80
C LEU A 327 28.37 -6.71 28.93
N GLU A 328 27.96 -7.41 29.99
CA GLU A 328 27.17 -6.84 31.08
C GLU A 328 27.96 -5.91 32.00
N SER A 329 29.18 -6.32 32.35
CA SER A 329 29.99 -5.71 33.42
C SER A 329 31.47 -5.53 33.10
N GLY A 330 31.95 -5.96 31.92
CA GLY A 330 33.34 -5.78 31.49
C GLY A 330 33.63 -4.41 30.87
N PHE A 331 34.89 -4.20 30.51
CA PHE A 331 35.37 -3.04 29.76
C PHE A 331 35.29 -3.35 28.26
N VAL A 332 34.38 -2.68 27.56
CA VAL A 332 34.02 -3.01 26.17
C VAL A 332 34.31 -1.78 25.29
N ILE A 333 35.11 -1.98 24.24
CA ILE A 333 35.28 -1.00 23.17
C ILE A 333 34.62 -1.58 21.91
N TYR A 334 33.71 -0.81 21.32
CA TYR A 334 33.13 -1.04 20.01
C TYR A 334 33.61 0.03 19.03
N LYS A 335 34.19 -0.40 17.91
CA LYS A 335 34.61 0.47 16.82
C LYS A 335 33.77 0.18 15.57
N SER A 336 33.23 1.22 14.95
CA SER A 336 32.46 1.10 13.70
C SER A 336 32.98 2.04 12.63
N VAL A 337 32.95 1.58 11.39
CA VAL A 337 33.19 2.35 10.15
C VAL A 337 32.01 2.23 9.16
N GLY A 338 31.11 1.27 9.40
CA GLY A 338 29.89 1.00 8.67
C GLY A 338 30.06 0.02 7.53
N THR A 339 29.13 -0.94 7.42
CA THR A 339 29.07 -1.91 6.32
C THR A 339 27.75 -1.81 5.57
N GLY A 340 27.76 -2.11 4.26
CA GLY A 340 26.58 -2.00 3.40
C GLY A 340 25.41 -2.89 3.85
N VAL A 341 25.70 -4.05 4.45
CA VAL A 341 24.69 -4.96 4.99
C VAL A 341 23.83 -4.30 6.08
N MET A 342 24.39 -3.38 6.87
CA MET A 342 23.62 -2.63 7.88
C MET A 342 22.58 -1.71 7.22
N ASP A 343 22.93 -1.10 6.09
CA ASP A 343 22.01 -0.24 5.34
C ASP A 343 20.88 -1.07 4.72
N LEU A 344 21.18 -2.24 4.16
CA LEU A 344 20.17 -3.14 3.58
C LEU A 344 19.18 -3.66 4.62
N SER A 345 19.72 -4.18 5.74
CA SER A 345 18.92 -4.78 6.81
C SER A 345 17.92 -3.77 7.39
N ILE A 346 18.39 -2.59 7.80
CA ILE A 346 17.51 -1.58 8.38
C ILE A 346 16.64 -0.93 7.31
N GLY A 347 17.14 -0.73 6.09
CA GLY A 347 16.34 -0.22 4.99
C GLY A 347 15.12 -1.08 4.71
N GLN A 348 15.27 -2.41 4.68
CA GLN A 348 14.16 -3.34 4.51
C GLN A 348 13.15 -3.23 5.64
N GLU A 349 13.61 -3.17 6.89
CA GLU A 349 12.71 -3.04 8.04
C GLU A 349 11.96 -1.70 8.05
N LEU A 350 12.57 -0.60 7.64
CA LEU A 350 11.85 0.67 7.50
C LEU A 350 10.80 0.61 6.39
N LEU A 351 11.09 -0.05 5.26
CA LEU A 351 10.07 -0.30 4.23
C LEU A 351 8.93 -1.18 4.77
N ARG A 352 9.23 -2.13 5.67
CA ARG A 352 8.21 -2.98 6.33
C ARG A 352 7.37 -2.18 7.33
N LEU A 353 8.00 -1.42 8.24
CA LEU A 353 7.31 -0.58 9.23
C LEU A 353 6.44 0.49 8.58
N ALA A 354 6.88 1.04 7.45
CA ALA A 354 6.08 1.94 6.63
C ALA A 354 4.76 1.31 6.15
N ARG A 355 4.70 -0.01 5.98
CA ARG A 355 3.46 -0.73 5.58
C ARG A 355 2.53 -0.95 6.77
N TYR A 356 3.05 -1.28 7.94
CA TYR A 356 2.23 -1.47 9.14
C TYR A 356 1.60 -0.16 9.64
N THR A 357 2.34 0.95 9.52
CA THR A 357 1.80 2.29 9.80
C THR A 357 0.80 2.79 8.74
N GLN A 358 0.73 2.14 7.57
CA GLN A 358 -0.29 2.41 6.54
C GLN A 358 -1.67 1.79 6.87
N ASP A 359 -1.74 0.76 7.71
CA ASP A 359 -3.01 0.13 8.14
C ASP A 359 -3.71 0.89 9.29
N ALA A 360 -3.00 1.77 10.00
CA ALA A 360 -3.55 2.61 11.07
C ALA A 360 -4.03 3.97 10.53
N GLY A 361 -5.21 3.99 9.91
CA GLY A 361 -6.19 5.10 9.96
C GLY A 361 -5.89 6.46 9.28
N HIS A 362 -4.66 6.83 8.96
CA HIS A 362 -4.33 8.24 8.57
C HIS A 362 -3.85 8.44 7.13
N LEU A 363 -4.38 7.67 6.18
CA LEU A 363 -3.98 7.78 4.77
C LEU A 363 -5.11 7.96 3.76
N ALA A 364 -6.31 8.34 4.19
CA ALA A 364 -7.33 8.70 3.21
C ALA A 364 -7.02 10.01 2.44
N GLU A 365 -6.20 10.91 2.99
CA GLU A 365 -5.78 12.15 2.32
C GLU A 365 -4.53 12.00 1.44
N TYR A 366 -3.56 11.17 1.82
CA TYR A 366 -2.27 11.07 1.11
C TYR A 366 -2.17 9.89 0.13
N GLN A 367 -3.04 8.87 0.24
CA GLN A 367 -3.16 7.83 -0.80
C GLN A 367 -3.73 8.40 -2.11
N GLY A 368 -4.46 9.52 -2.06
CA GLY A 368 -4.78 10.34 -3.23
C GLY A 368 -3.50 10.82 -3.94
N ALA A 369 -2.63 11.57 -3.27
CA ALA A 369 -1.49 12.23 -3.93
C ALA A 369 -0.53 11.29 -4.72
N LEU A 370 -0.25 10.08 -4.22
CA LEU A 370 0.65 9.11 -4.87
C LEU A 370 0.01 8.35 -6.05
N LEU A 371 -1.31 8.09 -5.99
CA LEU A 371 -2.10 7.60 -7.13
C LEU A 371 -2.29 8.71 -8.18
N PHE A 372 -2.32 9.97 -7.76
CA PHE A 372 -2.65 11.09 -8.62
C PHE A 372 -1.50 11.68 -9.42
N HIS A 373 -0.24 11.47 -9.03
CA HIS A 373 0.87 11.70 -9.97
C HIS A 373 0.68 10.89 -11.27
N ARG A 374 -0.04 9.76 -11.23
CA ARG A 374 -0.45 8.98 -12.41
C ARG A 374 -1.73 9.48 -13.09
N CYS A 375 -2.70 10.05 -12.37
CA CYS A 375 -3.86 10.73 -12.97
C CYS A 375 -3.43 11.99 -13.73
N SER A 376 -2.49 12.78 -13.20
CA SER A 376 -1.92 13.92 -13.92
C SER A 376 -1.26 13.46 -15.23
N ILE A 377 -0.51 12.35 -15.21
CA ILE A 377 0.07 11.74 -16.43
C ILE A 377 -1.00 11.25 -17.42
N LEU A 378 -2.14 10.73 -16.93
CA LEU A 378 -3.28 10.30 -17.77
C LEU A 378 -4.01 11.49 -18.40
N VAL A 379 -4.15 12.60 -17.68
CA VAL A 379 -4.70 13.85 -18.21
C VAL A 379 -3.75 14.50 -19.21
N CYS A 380 -2.42 14.38 -19.03
CA CYS A 380 -1.41 14.84 -20.00
C CYS A 380 -1.27 13.96 -21.25
N ARG A 381 -1.76 12.71 -21.22
CA ARG A 381 -1.72 11.80 -22.37
C ARG A 381 -3.06 11.87 -23.07
N GLY A 382 -3.13 12.65 -24.14
CA GLY A 382 -4.31 12.81 -24.98
C GLY A 382 -5.07 11.49 -25.24
N ALA A 383 -6.40 11.61 -25.33
CA ALA A 383 -7.35 10.50 -25.28
C ALA A 383 -7.22 9.41 -26.37
N ASN A 384 -6.36 9.62 -27.36
CA ASN A 384 -6.09 8.68 -28.46
C ASN A 384 -5.12 7.55 -28.11
N THR A 385 -4.56 7.50 -26.89
CA THR A 385 -3.69 6.40 -26.47
C THR A 385 -4.42 5.43 -25.53
N LYS A 386 -4.67 4.20 -26.00
CA LYS A 386 -5.01 3.07 -25.11
C LYS A 386 -3.87 2.90 -24.11
N SER A 387 -4.09 3.26 -22.85
CA SER A 387 -3.09 3.14 -21.79
C SER A 387 -2.94 1.67 -21.37
N ASN A 388 -2.24 0.89 -22.19
CA ASN A 388 -1.95 -0.52 -21.94
C ASN A 388 -1.02 -0.75 -20.72
N HIS A 389 -0.47 0.31 -20.12
CA HIS A 389 0.51 0.22 -19.02
C HIS A 389 -0.05 -0.25 -17.67
N TRP A 390 -1.38 -0.37 -17.52
CA TRP A 390 -2.01 -0.93 -16.32
C TRP A 390 -2.50 -2.38 -16.51
N SER A 391 -2.22 -2.99 -17.66
CA SER A 391 -2.49 -4.42 -17.84
C SER A 391 -1.43 -5.25 -17.11
N THR A 392 -1.81 -5.90 -16.02
CA THR A 392 -1.12 -7.13 -15.59
C THR A 392 -1.25 -8.17 -16.71
N ARG A 393 -0.27 -9.07 -16.87
CA ARG A 393 -0.32 -10.14 -17.89
C ARG A 393 -1.69 -10.85 -17.83
N GLY A 394 -2.54 -10.62 -18.84
CA GLY A 394 -3.88 -11.23 -18.95
C GLY A 394 -5.09 -10.37 -18.57
N SER A 395 -4.93 -9.07 -18.27
CA SER A 395 -6.06 -8.15 -18.04
C SER A 395 -6.23 -7.11 -19.15
N CYS A 396 -7.48 -6.86 -19.56
CA CYS A 396 -7.85 -5.82 -20.53
C CYS A 396 -8.71 -4.73 -19.87
N ASN A 397 -8.50 -3.45 -20.23
CA ASN A 397 -9.30 -2.33 -19.72
C ASN A 397 -10.36 -1.91 -20.76
N VAL A 398 -11.64 -2.06 -20.43
CA VAL A 398 -12.76 -1.70 -21.31
C VAL A 398 -13.31 -0.33 -20.94
N LYS A 399 -13.17 0.64 -21.84
CA LYS A 399 -13.77 1.97 -21.66
C LYS A 399 -15.27 1.91 -21.96
N ILE A 400 -16.08 2.41 -21.04
CA ILE A 400 -17.53 2.49 -21.17
C ILE A 400 -17.88 3.84 -21.83
N PRO A 401 -18.55 3.86 -22.99
CA PRO A 401 -19.05 5.08 -23.60
C PRO A 401 -20.10 5.78 -22.73
N ASN A 402 -20.18 7.11 -22.85
CA ASN A 402 -21.31 7.89 -22.35
C ASN A 402 -22.53 7.61 -23.23
N LEU A 403 -23.61 7.16 -22.59
CA LEU A 403 -24.86 6.86 -23.25
C LEU A 403 -25.75 8.12 -23.34
N ASP A 404 -25.81 8.75 -24.51
CA ASP A 404 -26.75 9.85 -24.82
C ASP A 404 -28.11 9.32 -25.31
N ILE A 405 -28.58 8.22 -24.71
CA ILE A 405 -29.79 7.50 -25.14
C ILE A 405 -30.74 7.36 -23.94
N TYR A 406 -32.03 7.52 -24.22
CA TYR A 406 -33.11 7.51 -23.23
C TYR A 406 -34.06 6.31 -23.36
N ASP A 407 -33.74 5.37 -24.25
CA ASP A 407 -34.53 4.15 -24.48
C ASP A 407 -33.79 2.88 -24.01
N ALA A 408 -34.54 1.77 -23.97
CA ALA A 408 -34.05 0.46 -23.52
C ALA A 408 -33.59 -0.46 -24.68
N ASN A 409 -33.38 0.10 -25.88
CA ASN A 409 -32.96 -0.64 -27.07
C ASN A 409 -31.43 -0.67 -27.18
N TRP A 410 -30.91 -1.65 -27.93
CA TRP A 410 -29.48 -1.72 -28.22
C TRP A 410 -29.09 -0.72 -29.29
N HIS A 411 -28.05 0.07 -29.01
CA HIS A 411 -27.48 1.02 -29.97
C HIS A 411 -26.03 0.65 -30.26
N ASN A 412 -25.67 0.64 -31.53
CA ASN A 412 -24.30 0.36 -31.95
C ASN A 412 -23.41 1.54 -31.61
N ILE A 413 -22.24 1.25 -31.05
CA ILE A 413 -21.23 2.23 -30.69
C ILE A 413 -20.15 2.24 -31.76
N SER A 414 -19.79 3.43 -32.24
CA SER A 414 -18.68 3.62 -33.19
C SER A 414 -17.34 3.28 -32.54
N SER A 415 -16.41 2.72 -33.31
CA SER A 415 -15.03 2.49 -32.89
C SER A 415 -14.23 3.78 -32.70
N ASP A 416 -14.63 4.86 -33.36
CA ASP A 416 -13.97 6.17 -33.30
C ASP A 416 -14.72 7.08 -32.34
N LEU A 417 -14.31 7.04 -31.08
CA LEU A 417 -14.88 7.84 -30.00
C LEU A 417 -14.06 9.11 -29.78
N ALA A 418 -14.73 10.25 -29.61
CA ALA A 418 -14.07 11.50 -29.24
C ALA A 418 -13.49 11.39 -27.80
N PRO A 419 -12.49 12.21 -27.44
CA PRO A 419 -11.84 12.20 -26.13
C PRO A 419 -12.79 12.20 -24.91
N ASP A 420 -13.88 12.95 -25.02
CA ASP A 420 -14.90 13.15 -23.98
C ASP A 420 -16.12 12.21 -24.12
N SER A 421 -16.03 11.21 -25.01
CA SER A 421 -17.13 10.27 -25.28
C SER A 421 -17.22 9.09 -24.32
N CYS A 422 -16.23 8.87 -23.45
CA CYS A 422 -16.25 7.78 -22.44
C CYS A 422 -16.74 8.29 -21.07
N SER A 423 -17.24 7.41 -20.21
CA SER A 423 -17.70 7.78 -18.86
C SER A 423 -16.56 8.01 -17.87
N ALA A 424 -15.36 7.49 -18.15
CA ALA A 424 -14.13 7.67 -17.36
C ALA A 424 -12.87 7.66 -18.26
N LEU A 425 -11.76 8.19 -17.75
CA LEU A 425 -10.45 8.20 -18.43
C LEU A 425 -9.82 6.80 -18.48
N ILE A 426 -10.09 5.98 -17.46
CA ILE A 426 -9.67 4.59 -17.36
C ILE A 426 -10.83 3.64 -17.65
N GLY A 427 -10.52 2.45 -18.16
CA GLY A 427 -11.52 1.41 -18.42
C GLY A 427 -11.71 0.46 -17.23
N LEU A 428 -12.78 -0.31 -17.26
CA LEU A 428 -13.05 -1.39 -16.32
C LEU A 428 -12.07 -2.55 -16.58
N PRO A 429 -11.34 -3.05 -15.57
CA PRO A 429 -10.42 -4.16 -15.74
C PRO A 429 -11.20 -5.48 -15.89
N ILE A 430 -10.87 -6.26 -16.92
CA ILE A 430 -11.44 -7.58 -17.18
C ILE A 430 -10.31 -8.60 -17.25
N THR A 431 -10.45 -9.71 -16.54
CA THR A 431 -9.45 -10.79 -16.43
C THR A 431 -9.99 -12.12 -16.94
N ASN A 432 -9.11 -13.10 -17.13
CA ASN A 432 -9.45 -14.49 -17.45
C ASN A 432 -10.25 -14.72 -18.75
N ILE A 433 -10.07 -13.87 -19.76
CA ILE A 433 -10.66 -14.09 -21.08
C ILE A 433 -9.78 -15.04 -21.90
N THR A 434 -10.39 -16.05 -22.52
CA THR A 434 -9.72 -17.03 -23.38
C THR A 434 -9.12 -16.38 -24.64
N PRO A 435 -7.99 -16.89 -25.18
CA PRO A 435 -7.50 -16.49 -26.50
C PRO A 435 -8.55 -16.72 -27.59
N GLY A 436 -8.62 -15.81 -28.57
CA GLY A 436 -9.61 -15.79 -29.64
C GLY A 436 -10.54 -14.57 -29.59
N ASN A 437 -11.60 -14.65 -30.39
CA ASN A 437 -12.67 -13.63 -30.41
C ASN A 437 -13.76 -14.03 -29.42
N VAL A 438 -13.96 -13.22 -28.39
CA VAL A 438 -14.96 -13.44 -27.34
C VAL A 438 -15.85 -12.21 -27.27
N THR A 439 -17.16 -12.42 -27.22
CA THR A 439 -18.13 -11.33 -27.05
C THR A 439 -19.01 -11.65 -25.86
N PHE A 440 -19.16 -10.70 -24.94
CA PHE A 440 -19.94 -10.86 -23.72
C PHE A 440 -20.58 -9.52 -23.32
N SER A 441 -21.67 -9.57 -22.56
CA SER A 441 -22.32 -8.38 -22.02
C SER A 441 -21.81 -8.07 -20.62
N ILE A 442 -21.65 -6.79 -20.29
CA ILE A 442 -21.36 -6.34 -18.93
C ILE A 442 -22.39 -5.30 -18.49
N GLU A 443 -22.75 -5.33 -17.20
CA GLU A 443 -23.51 -4.26 -16.58
C GLU A 443 -22.56 -3.37 -15.78
N SER A 444 -22.72 -2.06 -15.91
CA SER A 444 -21.91 -1.07 -15.20
C SER A 444 -22.73 0.17 -14.85
N SER A 445 -22.22 0.98 -13.92
CA SER A 445 -22.84 2.26 -13.59
C SER A 445 -21.81 3.38 -13.45
N TYR A 446 -22.23 4.61 -13.70
CA TYR A 446 -21.37 5.79 -13.61
C TYR A 446 -22.18 7.06 -13.29
N ILE A 447 -21.51 8.09 -12.78
CA ILE A 447 -22.10 9.41 -12.53
C ILE A 447 -22.19 10.18 -13.85
N HIS A 448 -23.36 10.71 -14.14
CA HIS A 448 -23.61 11.62 -15.25
C HIS A 448 -23.99 13.00 -14.70
N LEU A 449 -23.43 14.06 -15.30
CA LEU A 449 -23.66 15.44 -14.87
C LEU A 449 -24.36 16.25 -15.96
N GLU A 450 -25.56 16.74 -15.64
CA GLU A 450 -26.32 17.67 -16.50
C GLU A 450 -26.14 19.10 -15.99
N CYS A 451 -25.20 19.83 -16.61
CA CYS A 451 -24.80 21.17 -16.16
C CYS A 451 -25.58 22.31 -16.84
N SER A 452 -25.76 23.41 -16.12
CA SER A 452 -26.24 24.67 -16.66
C SER A 452 -25.12 25.48 -17.33
N ASN A 453 -25.48 26.52 -18.07
CA ASN A 453 -24.51 27.49 -18.59
C ASN A 453 -23.73 28.16 -17.45
N PHE A 454 -22.48 28.54 -17.73
CA PHE A 454 -21.61 29.21 -16.78
C PHE A 454 -22.12 30.61 -16.42
N THR A 455 -21.94 30.98 -15.16
CA THR A 455 -22.03 32.35 -14.66
C THR A 455 -20.66 32.78 -14.13
N ASP A 456 -20.40 34.08 -14.10
CA ASP A 456 -19.16 34.58 -13.49
C ASP A 456 -19.14 34.35 -11.98
N SER A 457 -17.96 34.02 -11.44
CA SER A 457 -17.73 33.83 -10.01
C SER A 457 -17.00 35.04 -9.43
N ASP A 458 -17.50 35.58 -8.31
CA ASP A 458 -16.94 36.74 -7.61
C ASP A 458 -16.15 36.31 -6.36
N ILE A 459 -15.01 36.97 -6.11
CA ILE A 459 -14.09 36.73 -5.00
C ILE A 459 -14.77 36.87 -3.63
N LEU A 460 -15.82 37.71 -3.55
CA LEU A 460 -16.60 37.97 -2.33
C LEU A 460 -17.69 36.92 -2.07
N THR A 461 -17.98 36.08 -3.08
CA THR A 461 -18.97 35.00 -2.98
C THR A 461 -18.32 33.64 -2.82
N VAL A 462 -17.31 33.55 -1.94
CA VAL A 462 -16.90 32.25 -1.40
C VAL A 462 -18.12 31.71 -0.65
N GLY A 463 -18.84 30.78 -1.28
CA GLY A 463 -19.93 30.10 -0.61
C GLY A 463 -19.35 29.45 0.62
N ASN A 464 -19.76 29.88 1.82
CA ASN A 464 -19.46 29.16 3.05
C ASN A 464 -20.10 27.79 2.92
N PHE A 465 -19.33 26.81 2.49
CA PHE A 465 -19.75 25.44 2.41
C PHE A 465 -19.69 24.87 3.82
N ASN A 466 -20.83 24.35 4.28
CA ASN A 466 -21.04 24.01 5.68
C ASN A 466 -20.55 22.58 5.97
N TRP A 467 -19.27 22.32 5.69
CA TRP A 467 -18.64 21.01 5.85
C TRP A 467 -17.85 20.93 7.16
N SER A 468 -17.94 19.80 7.85
CA SER A 468 -17.18 19.49 9.06
C SER A 468 -16.64 18.07 8.97
N ASP A 469 -15.33 17.89 9.16
CA ASP A 469 -14.62 16.60 9.08
C ASP A 469 -14.90 15.62 10.25
N THR A 470 -16.09 15.71 10.85
CA THR A 470 -16.53 14.79 11.90
C THR A 470 -16.83 13.42 11.31
N ASP A 471 -16.45 12.35 12.01
CA ASP A 471 -16.70 10.98 11.57
C ASP A 471 -18.17 10.75 11.22
N ALA A 472 -18.41 10.12 10.05
CA ALA A 472 -19.75 9.95 9.46
C ALA A 472 -20.72 9.14 10.34
N TRP A 473 -20.21 8.44 11.35
CA TRP A 473 -20.93 7.56 12.27
C TRP A 473 -21.86 8.29 13.25
N ASP A 474 -21.59 9.58 13.51
CA ASP A 474 -22.37 10.44 14.42
C ASP A 474 -22.93 11.69 13.70
N ALA A 475 -22.96 11.67 12.36
CA ALA A 475 -23.38 12.81 11.56
C ALA A 475 -24.89 13.05 11.67
N LYS A 476 -25.28 14.28 12.02
CA LYS A 476 -26.68 14.73 11.94
C LYS A 476 -27.10 14.85 10.46
N PRO A 477 -28.37 14.55 10.12
CA PRO A 477 -28.88 14.73 8.77
C PRO A 477 -28.59 16.11 8.20
N LYS A 478 -28.13 16.18 6.96
CA LYS A 478 -27.83 17.44 6.26
C LYS A 478 -29.10 18.09 5.72
N THR A 479 -29.19 19.40 5.83
CA THR A 479 -30.36 20.16 5.36
C THR A 479 -30.35 20.25 3.84
N ASN A 480 -31.41 19.73 3.21
CA ASN A 480 -31.58 19.80 1.76
C ASN A 480 -31.55 21.25 1.24
N GLY A 481 -30.73 21.51 0.23
CA GLY A 481 -30.58 22.82 -0.41
C GLY A 481 -29.48 23.70 0.17
N THR A 482 -28.81 23.27 1.25
CA THR A 482 -27.57 23.87 1.75
C THR A 482 -26.37 23.24 1.04
N TRP A 483 -25.35 24.03 0.70
CA TRP A 483 -24.15 23.53 0.01
C TRP A 483 -23.11 22.99 1.00
N TYR A 484 -22.63 21.78 0.73
CA TYR A 484 -21.69 21.03 1.55
C TYR A 484 -20.45 20.64 0.73
N GLY A 485 -19.26 21.01 1.19
CA GLY A 485 -17.96 20.78 0.54
C GLY A 485 -16.86 21.58 1.24
N HIS A 486 -15.59 21.35 0.91
CA HIS A 486 -14.49 22.12 1.50
C HIS A 486 -14.40 23.53 0.92
N ASN A 487 -14.04 24.49 1.76
CA ASN A 487 -13.93 25.88 1.34
C ASN A 487 -12.65 26.14 0.54
N ARG A 488 -12.67 27.15 -0.35
CA ARG A 488 -11.50 27.51 -1.15
C ARG A 488 -10.31 27.97 -0.29
N THR A 489 -10.58 28.66 0.82
CA THR A 489 -9.55 29.11 1.78
C THR A 489 -8.85 27.95 2.49
N GLU A 490 -9.57 26.84 2.68
CA GLU A 490 -9.10 25.61 3.31
C GLU A 490 -8.24 24.82 2.34
N LEU A 491 -8.72 24.58 1.11
CA LEU A 491 -8.01 23.79 0.11
C LEU A 491 -6.88 24.54 -0.61
N LYS A 492 -6.93 25.88 -0.69
CA LYS A 492 -6.00 26.74 -1.44
C LYS A 492 -5.89 26.40 -2.94
N THR A 493 -6.99 25.96 -3.56
CA THR A 493 -7.06 25.48 -4.94
C THR A 493 -7.80 26.45 -5.88
N PRO A 494 -7.54 26.41 -7.20
CA PRO A 494 -8.19 27.30 -8.17
C PRO A 494 -9.65 26.92 -8.48
N TRP A 495 -10.16 25.81 -7.96
CA TRP A 495 -11.56 25.42 -8.05
C TRP A 495 -11.99 24.56 -6.86
N VAL A 496 -13.29 24.53 -6.60
CA VAL A 496 -13.93 23.80 -5.51
C VAL A 496 -15.28 23.24 -5.96
N MET A 497 -15.77 22.22 -5.25
CA MET A 497 -17.09 21.64 -5.48
C MET A 497 -17.91 21.54 -4.19
N ALA A 498 -19.23 21.66 -4.31
CA ALA A 498 -20.17 21.45 -3.21
C ALA A 498 -21.42 20.67 -3.68
N LEU A 499 -22.02 19.87 -2.80
CA LEU A 499 -23.26 19.13 -3.05
C LEU A 499 -24.38 19.63 -2.14
N ASP A 500 -25.63 19.61 -2.60
CA ASP A 500 -26.75 20.19 -1.85
C ASP A 500 -27.70 19.20 -1.16
N ARG A 501 -27.50 17.89 -1.35
CA ARG A 501 -28.40 16.83 -0.87
C ARG A 501 -27.62 15.55 -0.57
N PHE A 502 -27.96 14.92 0.55
CA PHE A 502 -27.37 13.66 1.00
C PHE A 502 -28.47 12.68 1.41
N VAL A 503 -28.16 11.38 1.35
CA VAL A 503 -29.01 10.34 1.93
C VAL A 503 -28.97 10.44 3.46
N ASP A 504 -30.01 9.96 4.12
CA ASP A 504 -30.06 9.96 5.58
C ASP A 504 -28.91 9.12 6.18
N PRO A 505 -28.20 9.61 7.21
CA PRO A 505 -27.15 8.88 7.91
C PRO A 505 -27.56 7.50 8.42
N PHE A 506 -28.86 7.23 8.58
CA PHE A 506 -29.39 5.89 8.86
C PHE A 506 -28.90 4.82 7.87
N TRP A 507 -28.90 5.14 6.57
CA TRP A 507 -28.41 4.26 5.49
C TRP A 507 -26.89 4.14 5.46
N MET A 508 -26.23 4.93 6.31
CA MET A 508 -24.82 4.96 6.58
C MET A 508 -24.53 4.45 8.00
N SER A 509 -25.28 3.49 8.54
CA SER A 509 -24.80 2.66 9.67
C SER A 509 -24.96 1.14 9.41
N PRO A 510 -23.88 0.32 9.38
CA PRO A 510 -23.98 -1.14 9.43
C PRO A 510 -24.83 -1.67 10.58
N SER A 511 -24.80 -1.06 11.78
CA SER A 511 -25.65 -1.56 12.87
C SER A 511 -27.13 -1.48 12.52
N ASN A 512 -27.54 -0.43 11.81
CA ASN A 512 -28.94 -0.22 11.37
C ASN A 512 -29.33 -1.07 10.16
N LEU A 513 -28.36 -1.48 9.33
CA LEU A 513 -28.60 -2.32 8.15
C LEU A 513 -28.56 -3.82 8.47
N SER A 514 -28.12 -4.20 9.67
CA SER A 514 -28.00 -5.59 10.11
C SER A 514 -29.33 -6.36 10.16
N ASP A 515 -30.46 -5.65 10.32
CA ASP A 515 -31.81 -6.24 10.28
C ASP A 515 -32.29 -6.54 8.84
N ARG A 516 -31.63 -5.97 7.81
CA ARG A 516 -32.03 -6.10 6.40
C ARG A 516 -31.14 -7.03 5.60
N TYR A 517 -29.88 -7.20 5.99
CA TYR A 517 -28.89 -7.97 5.24
C TYR A 517 -27.98 -8.76 6.19
N GLU A 518 -27.57 -9.96 5.78
CA GLU A 518 -26.57 -10.74 6.51
C GLU A 518 -25.23 -9.98 6.60
N TRP A 519 -24.51 -10.18 7.70
CA TRP A 519 -23.32 -9.40 8.07
C TRP A 519 -22.23 -9.34 6.98
N ASP A 520 -22.02 -10.43 6.24
CA ASP A 520 -21.01 -10.49 5.18
C ASP A 520 -21.43 -9.74 3.91
N ILE A 521 -22.72 -9.75 3.58
CA ILE A 521 -23.29 -8.97 2.47
C ILE A 521 -23.28 -7.46 2.82
N MET A 522 -23.61 -7.12 4.07
CA MET A 522 -23.67 -5.75 4.58
C MET A 522 -22.33 -5.01 4.50
N LYS A 523 -21.20 -5.68 4.73
CA LYS A 523 -19.85 -5.09 4.59
C LYS A 523 -19.58 -4.56 3.18
N SER A 524 -20.19 -5.16 2.16
CA SER A 524 -20.01 -4.80 0.75
C SER A 524 -21.00 -3.75 0.24
N MET A 525 -22.15 -3.58 0.92
CA MET A 525 -23.26 -2.73 0.45
C MET A 525 -23.34 -1.34 1.11
N TYR A 526 -22.69 -1.15 2.26
CA TYR A 526 -22.74 0.12 2.99
C TYR A 526 -22.19 1.30 2.18
N GLY A 527 -22.96 2.39 2.08
CA GLY A 527 -22.55 3.60 1.36
C GLY A 527 -22.70 3.52 -0.17
N HIS A 528 -23.49 2.57 -0.67
CA HIS A 528 -23.71 2.34 -2.09
C HIS A 528 -25.19 2.52 -2.47
N PRO A 529 -25.52 3.05 -3.67
CA PRO A 529 -26.90 3.19 -4.13
C PRO A 529 -27.71 1.89 -4.05
N LEU A 530 -27.07 0.71 -4.21
CA LEU A 530 -27.72 -0.62 -4.17
C LEU A 530 -28.60 -0.85 -2.92
N VAL A 531 -28.31 -0.20 -1.79
CA VAL A 531 -29.15 -0.30 -0.58
C VAL A 531 -30.61 0.13 -0.83
N PHE A 532 -30.82 0.98 -1.84
CA PHE A 532 -32.14 1.48 -2.26
C PHE A 532 -32.76 0.68 -3.42
N GLU A 533 -32.22 -0.48 -3.80
CA GLU A 533 -32.78 -1.29 -4.90
C GLU A 533 -34.27 -1.65 -4.70
N ASN A 534 -34.67 -1.86 -3.45
CA ASN A 534 -36.05 -2.23 -3.08
C ASN A 534 -36.95 -1.04 -2.74
N GLU A 535 -36.42 0.18 -2.71
CA GLU A 535 -37.15 1.37 -2.27
C GLU A 535 -37.77 2.09 -3.49
N THR A 536 -39.10 2.01 -3.64
CA THR A 536 -39.83 2.53 -4.81
C THR A 536 -40.47 3.90 -4.59
N ASP A 537 -40.68 4.32 -3.34
CA ASP A 537 -41.40 5.56 -2.95
C ASP A 537 -40.47 6.75 -2.65
N LEU A 538 -39.26 6.76 -3.21
CA LEU A 538 -38.31 7.86 -3.07
C LEU A 538 -38.69 9.01 -4.03
N HIS A 539 -39.51 9.94 -3.55
CA HIS A 539 -39.85 11.19 -4.26
C HIS A 539 -38.72 12.23 -4.21
N ASP A 540 -37.55 11.89 -4.76
CA ASP A 540 -36.38 12.77 -4.64
C ASP A 540 -35.97 13.44 -5.95
N LYS A 541 -35.61 14.73 -5.83
CA LYS A 541 -34.95 15.48 -6.90
C LYS A 541 -33.46 15.11 -6.89
N PRO A 542 -32.80 15.03 -8.05
CA PRO A 542 -31.39 14.68 -8.11
C PRO A 542 -30.53 15.67 -7.31
N PRO A 543 -29.45 15.21 -6.66
CA PRO A 543 -28.49 16.07 -6.00
C PRO A 543 -27.88 17.04 -7.00
N ARG A 544 -27.70 18.29 -6.58
CA ARG A 544 -27.04 19.31 -7.39
C ARG A 544 -25.61 19.45 -6.90
N LEU A 545 -24.69 19.40 -7.85
CA LEU A 545 -23.28 19.69 -7.68
C LEU A 545 -23.01 21.11 -8.14
N LEU A 546 -22.37 21.91 -7.31
CA LEU A 546 -21.88 23.23 -7.64
C LEU A 546 -20.39 23.13 -7.94
N PHE A 547 -19.98 23.64 -9.10
CA PHE A 547 -18.58 23.86 -9.44
C PHE A 547 -18.30 25.36 -9.39
N ASP A 548 -17.22 25.75 -8.71
CA ASP A 548 -16.83 27.15 -8.54
C ASP A 548 -15.32 27.31 -8.69
N SER A 549 -14.88 28.01 -9.74
CA SER A 549 -13.48 28.26 -10.08
C SER A 549 -13.09 29.72 -9.95
N TYR A 550 -11.84 29.96 -9.58
CA TYR A 550 -11.22 31.29 -9.46
C TYR A 550 -9.68 31.16 -9.36
N TRP A 551 -8.97 32.02 -10.08
CA TRP A 551 -7.51 32.13 -9.99
C TRP A 551 -7.10 33.59 -10.24
N ASN A 552 -5.94 33.97 -9.71
CA ASN A 552 -5.41 35.32 -9.78
C ASN A 552 -4.45 35.47 -10.96
N TYR A 553 -4.88 36.12 -12.04
CA TYR A 553 -4.05 36.35 -13.21
C TYR A 553 -3.26 37.66 -13.05
N LYS A 554 -1.93 37.57 -12.90
CA LYS A 554 -1.05 38.71 -12.54
C LYS A 554 -0.80 39.73 -13.67
N ILE A 555 -1.36 39.54 -14.87
CA ILE A 555 -1.17 40.43 -16.02
C ILE A 555 -2.47 41.20 -16.27
N GLU A 556 -2.50 42.47 -15.81
CA GLU A 556 -3.52 43.52 -16.01
C GLU A 556 -4.82 43.51 -15.16
N GLN A 557 -5.46 44.69 -15.11
CA GLN A 557 -6.52 45.16 -14.18
C GLN A 557 -7.87 44.40 -14.22
N ASP A 558 -7.97 43.24 -14.87
CA ASP A 558 -9.19 42.42 -14.89
C ASP A 558 -9.30 41.60 -13.59
N ARG A 559 -10.12 42.07 -12.65
CA ARG A 559 -10.17 41.50 -11.29
C ARG A 559 -10.91 40.15 -11.16
N ASN A 560 -11.64 39.68 -12.17
CA ASN A 560 -12.54 38.51 -12.04
C ASN A 560 -12.51 37.59 -13.29
N ILE A 561 -11.87 36.41 -13.20
CA ILE A 561 -11.86 35.38 -14.29
C ILE A 561 -12.59 34.08 -13.87
N GLY A 562 -13.10 34.01 -12.64
CA GLY A 562 -13.75 32.81 -12.12
C GLY A 562 -15.04 32.42 -12.83
N LYS A 563 -15.29 31.11 -12.98
CA LYS A 563 -16.53 30.56 -13.57
C LYS A 563 -17.24 29.63 -12.59
N LYS A 564 -18.56 29.70 -12.59
CA LYS A 564 -19.44 28.94 -11.72
C LYS A 564 -20.53 28.25 -12.54
N THR A 565 -20.84 27.00 -12.21
CA THR A 565 -21.97 26.28 -12.81
C THR A 565 -22.59 25.30 -11.82
N LYS A 566 -23.85 24.92 -12.05
CA LYS A 566 -24.59 23.94 -11.28
C LYS A 566 -24.94 22.77 -12.19
N CYS A 567 -24.71 21.56 -11.69
CA CYS A 567 -24.97 20.33 -12.41
C CYS A 567 -25.91 19.43 -11.61
N GLN A 568 -26.87 18.80 -12.26
CA GLN A 568 -27.62 17.71 -11.66
C GLN A 568 -26.77 16.45 -11.77
N ALA A 569 -26.52 15.78 -10.65
CA ALA A 569 -25.83 14.50 -10.63
C ALA A 569 -26.85 13.36 -10.69
N LEU A 570 -26.65 12.48 -11.66
CA LEU A 570 -27.50 11.32 -11.94
C LEU A 570 -26.65 10.06 -11.97
N GLN A 571 -27.19 8.96 -11.47
CA GLN A 571 -26.59 7.63 -11.60
C GLN A 571 -27.13 6.98 -12.89
N ARG A 572 -26.24 6.62 -13.81
CA ARG A 572 -26.59 5.88 -15.03
C ARG A 572 -26.21 4.41 -14.86
N TYR A 573 -27.14 3.52 -15.18
CA TYR A 573 -26.92 2.07 -15.21
C TYR A 573 -27.03 1.60 -16.66
N VAL A 574 -25.99 0.95 -17.16
CA VAL A 574 -25.87 0.59 -18.57
C VAL A 574 -25.42 -0.85 -18.73
N GLU A 575 -26.00 -1.51 -19.72
CA GLU A 575 -25.54 -2.80 -20.24
C GLU A 575 -24.74 -2.55 -21.51
N SER A 576 -23.54 -3.11 -21.59
CA SER A 576 -22.60 -2.91 -22.70
C SER A 576 -22.18 -4.26 -23.28
N TRP A 577 -22.34 -4.45 -24.59
CA TRP A 577 -21.73 -5.55 -25.31
C TRP A 577 -20.27 -5.24 -25.56
N VAL A 578 -19.39 -6.12 -25.08
CA VAL A 578 -17.94 -6.00 -25.22
C VAL A 578 -17.47 -7.08 -26.18
N HIS A 579 -16.80 -6.65 -27.23
CA HIS A 579 -16.06 -7.54 -28.11
C HIS A 579 -14.58 -7.48 -27.75
N CYS A 580 -13.98 -8.64 -27.51
CA CYS A 580 -12.58 -8.83 -27.19
C CYS A 580 -11.93 -9.75 -28.21
N SER A 581 -10.77 -9.34 -28.72
CA SER A 581 -9.93 -10.16 -29.60
C SER A 581 -8.54 -10.30 -28.99
N ARG A 582 -7.99 -11.52 -29.05
CA ARG A 582 -6.63 -11.83 -28.58
C ARG A 582 -6.05 -12.97 -29.41
N ASP A 583 -4.93 -12.72 -30.08
CA ASP A 583 -4.31 -13.72 -30.95
C ASP A 583 -3.66 -14.86 -30.16
N ASP A 584 -2.96 -14.55 -29.06
CA ASP A 584 -2.31 -15.54 -28.19
C ASP A 584 -2.13 -15.03 -26.74
N LEU A 585 -1.60 -15.87 -25.84
CA LEU A 585 -1.35 -15.46 -24.45
C LEU A 585 -0.21 -14.43 -24.29
N SER A 586 0.57 -14.16 -25.34
CA SER A 586 1.70 -13.22 -25.33
C SER A 586 1.33 -11.81 -25.83
N THR A 587 0.24 -11.69 -26.58
CA THR A 587 -0.28 -10.47 -27.18
C THR A 587 -1.24 -9.72 -26.25
N PRO A 588 -1.22 -8.37 -26.26
CA PRO A 588 -2.19 -7.57 -25.52
C PRO A 588 -3.60 -7.84 -26.04
N GLN A 589 -4.52 -8.09 -25.12
CA GLN A 589 -5.92 -8.26 -25.47
C GLN A 589 -6.54 -6.91 -25.86
N ASN A 590 -7.33 -6.92 -26.93
CA ASN A 590 -8.02 -5.73 -27.44
C ASN A 590 -9.53 -5.87 -27.26
N CYS A 591 -10.09 -5.13 -26.30
CA CYS A 591 -11.52 -5.10 -26.04
C CYS A 591 -12.13 -3.71 -26.29
N SER A 592 -13.33 -3.68 -26.86
CA SER A 592 -14.11 -2.46 -27.06
C SER A 592 -15.60 -2.73 -26.93
N VAL A 593 -16.35 -1.72 -26.47
CA VAL A 593 -17.82 -1.78 -26.47
C VAL A 593 -18.32 -1.64 -27.90
N THR A 594 -19.16 -2.58 -28.35
CA THR A 594 -19.75 -2.60 -29.69
C THR A 594 -21.19 -2.12 -29.71
N ALA A 595 -21.93 -2.35 -28.62
CA ALA A 595 -23.30 -1.87 -28.46
C ALA A 595 -23.60 -1.58 -26.99
N GLN A 596 -24.50 -0.64 -26.72
CA GLN A 596 -24.89 -0.26 -25.36
C GLN A 596 -26.39 0.03 -25.25
N ARG A 597 -26.96 -0.18 -24.06
CA ARG A 597 -28.34 0.19 -23.70
C ARG A 597 -28.44 0.55 -22.21
N LEU A 598 -29.56 1.15 -21.81
CA LEU A 598 -29.90 1.27 -20.38
C LEU A 598 -30.14 -0.12 -19.77
N SER A 599 -29.63 -0.34 -18.55
CA SER A 599 -29.80 -1.60 -17.84
C SER A 599 -31.28 -1.91 -17.59
N ARG A 600 -31.64 -3.19 -17.74
CA ARG A 600 -32.97 -3.71 -17.39
C ARG A 600 -33.00 -4.37 -16.03
N ALA A 601 -31.84 -4.53 -15.38
CA ALA A 601 -31.76 -5.07 -14.04
C ALA A 601 -32.42 -4.14 -13.03
N LYS A 602 -32.83 -4.69 -11.90
CA LYS A 602 -33.36 -3.90 -10.81
C LYS A 602 -32.21 -3.13 -10.16
N HIS A 603 -32.37 -1.82 -10.01
CA HIS A 603 -31.36 -0.95 -9.45
C HIS A 603 -32.02 0.21 -8.69
N ALA A 604 -31.24 0.90 -7.85
CA ALA A 604 -31.72 2.10 -7.17
C ALA A 604 -32.09 3.21 -8.17
N ILE A 605 -33.00 4.10 -7.76
CA ILE A 605 -33.44 5.20 -8.63
C ILE A 605 -32.25 6.08 -9.07
N ARG A 606 -32.29 6.56 -10.32
CA ARG A 606 -31.21 7.36 -10.92
C ARG A 606 -30.88 8.66 -10.16
N ASN A 607 -31.79 9.14 -9.32
CA ASN A 607 -31.63 10.37 -8.56
C ASN A 607 -30.83 10.17 -7.26
N VAL A 608 -30.62 8.92 -6.83
CA VAL A 608 -29.72 8.58 -5.72
C VAL A 608 -28.38 8.17 -6.34
N THR A 609 -27.36 8.98 -6.08
CA THR A 609 -26.04 8.80 -6.68
C THR A 609 -25.02 8.39 -5.64
N MET A 610 -23.89 7.84 -6.09
CA MET A 610 -22.77 7.56 -5.19
C MET A 610 -22.25 8.82 -4.47
N LEU A 611 -22.44 10.01 -5.05
CA LEU A 611 -22.07 11.28 -4.44
C LEU A 611 -22.98 11.68 -3.27
N SER A 612 -24.20 11.13 -3.20
CA SER A 612 -25.18 11.45 -2.16
C SER A 612 -24.82 10.87 -0.78
N PHE A 613 -23.75 10.06 -0.69
CA PHE A 613 -23.26 9.48 0.56
C PHE A 613 -22.13 10.34 1.13
N GLU A 614 -22.29 10.83 2.37
CA GLU A 614 -21.36 11.79 2.99
C GLU A 614 -19.91 11.27 3.00
N ARG A 615 -19.73 9.97 3.23
CA ARG A 615 -18.42 9.31 3.24
C ARG A 615 -17.72 9.39 1.89
N ILE A 616 -18.46 9.16 0.80
CA ILE A 616 -17.91 9.24 -0.56
C ILE A 616 -17.66 10.70 -0.92
N TRP A 617 -18.61 11.58 -0.60
CA TRP A 617 -18.50 12.99 -0.89
C TRP A 617 -17.32 13.67 -0.19
N ARG A 618 -16.99 13.27 1.05
CA ARG A 618 -15.78 13.72 1.76
C ARG A 618 -14.55 13.64 0.86
N TYR A 619 -14.34 12.46 0.27
CA TYR A 619 -13.20 12.22 -0.61
C TYR A 619 -13.31 12.91 -1.97
N VAL A 620 -14.52 13.01 -2.53
CA VAL A 620 -14.72 13.67 -3.84
C VAL A 620 -14.56 15.19 -3.74
N SER A 621 -15.00 15.79 -2.63
CA SER A 621 -14.92 17.23 -2.41
C SER A 621 -13.50 17.73 -2.11
N SER A 622 -12.61 16.85 -1.66
CA SER A 622 -11.17 17.14 -1.49
C SER A 622 -10.36 16.96 -2.78
N LEU A 623 -10.96 16.45 -3.87
CA LEU A 623 -10.28 16.22 -5.15
C LEU A 623 -9.41 17.40 -5.64
N PRO A 624 -9.84 18.68 -5.55
CA PRO A 624 -9.03 19.79 -6.02
C PRO A 624 -7.67 19.93 -5.31
N SER A 625 -7.56 19.62 -4.00
CA SER A 625 -6.29 19.78 -3.27
C SER A 625 -5.25 18.75 -3.66
N VAL A 626 -5.70 17.60 -4.15
CA VAL A 626 -4.85 16.51 -4.64
C VAL A 626 -4.22 16.84 -6.01
N MET A 627 -4.81 17.76 -6.78
CA MET A 627 -4.41 18.07 -8.17
C MET A 627 -3.29 19.12 -8.29
N GLY A 628 -2.77 19.63 -7.18
CA GLY A 628 -1.57 20.49 -7.16
C GLY A 628 -1.76 21.91 -7.72
N GLY A 629 -3.01 22.36 -7.90
CA GLY A 629 -3.32 23.74 -8.30
C GLY A 629 -3.00 24.75 -7.20
N THR A 630 -2.61 25.97 -7.60
CA THR A 630 -2.49 27.11 -6.67
C THR A 630 -3.54 28.16 -7.03
N LEU A 631 -3.81 29.10 -6.13
CA LEU A 631 -4.69 30.24 -6.43
C LEU A 631 -4.15 31.17 -7.52
N GLU A 632 -2.92 30.97 -8.01
CA GLU A 632 -2.27 31.82 -9.02
C GLU A 632 -2.51 31.38 -10.47
N TYR A 633 -2.86 30.12 -10.72
CA TYR A 633 -3.05 29.59 -12.08
C TYR A 633 -4.01 28.38 -12.09
N PRO A 634 -4.74 28.16 -13.19
CA PRO A 634 -5.61 26.99 -13.32
C PRO A 634 -4.79 25.71 -13.33
N ASP A 635 -5.32 24.67 -12.70
CA ASP A 635 -4.65 23.37 -12.67
C ASP A 635 -4.91 22.55 -13.94
N ILE A 636 -4.28 21.38 -13.99
CA ILE A 636 -4.38 20.46 -15.12
C ILE A 636 -5.81 19.95 -15.36
N VAL A 637 -6.63 19.84 -14.31
CA VAL A 637 -8.03 19.42 -14.46
C VAL A 637 -8.82 20.52 -15.13
N MET A 638 -8.65 21.77 -14.71
CA MET A 638 -9.33 22.90 -15.33
C MET A 638 -8.99 23.02 -16.83
N ARG A 639 -7.72 22.80 -17.20
CA ARG A 639 -7.28 22.79 -18.59
C ARG A 639 -7.88 21.62 -19.38
N TYR A 640 -7.93 20.42 -18.80
CA TYR A 640 -8.62 19.27 -19.41
C TYR A 640 -10.12 19.49 -19.62
N LEU A 641 -10.79 20.05 -18.61
CA LEU A 641 -12.21 20.40 -18.68
C LEU A 641 -12.45 21.41 -19.82
N ASN A 642 -11.48 22.28 -20.10
CA ASN A 642 -11.54 23.23 -21.20
C ASN A 642 -11.25 22.59 -22.57
N ASP A 643 -10.15 21.86 -22.69
CA ASP A 643 -9.77 21.14 -23.91
C ASP A 643 -8.97 19.87 -23.58
N PRO A 644 -9.53 18.66 -23.79
CA PRO A 644 -8.85 17.40 -23.51
C PRO A 644 -7.76 17.04 -24.53
N LEU A 645 -7.64 17.77 -25.65
CA LEU A 645 -6.58 17.56 -26.65
C LEU A 645 -5.35 18.45 -26.40
N HIS A 646 -5.46 19.40 -25.48
CA HIS A 646 -4.41 20.34 -25.15
C HIS A 646 -3.42 19.70 -24.15
N ASN A 647 -2.23 19.31 -24.63
CA ASN A 647 -1.26 18.52 -23.85
C ASN A 647 -0.19 19.36 -23.13
N ASP A 648 -0.24 20.69 -23.19
CA ASP A 648 0.82 21.54 -22.65
C ASP A 648 0.68 21.75 -21.14
N ILE A 649 1.68 21.25 -20.40
CA ILE A 649 1.76 21.38 -18.94
C ILE A 649 2.52 22.67 -18.60
N HIS A 650 1.80 23.77 -18.39
CA HIS A 650 2.41 24.99 -17.87
C HIS A 650 2.35 25.02 -16.35
N THR A 651 3.50 25.23 -15.70
CA THR A 651 3.61 25.47 -14.26
C THR A 651 3.43 26.95 -13.89
N SER A 652 2.93 27.75 -14.83
CA SER A 652 2.67 29.19 -14.70
C SER A 652 1.41 29.56 -15.47
N ALA A 653 0.84 30.72 -15.17
CA ALA A 653 -0.27 31.29 -15.93
C ALA A 653 0.17 31.62 -17.36
N VAL A 654 -0.69 31.30 -18.34
CA VAL A 654 -0.50 31.60 -19.76
C VAL A 654 -1.65 32.46 -20.26
N GLU A 655 -1.46 33.25 -21.32
CA GLU A 655 -2.49 34.17 -21.84
C GLU A 655 -3.80 33.46 -22.23
N GLU A 656 -3.69 32.22 -22.71
CA GLU A 656 -4.82 31.37 -23.07
C GLU A 656 -5.69 31.01 -21.86
N ASP A 657 -5.13 30.97 -20.65
CA ASP A 657 -5.85 30.68 -19.41
C ASP A 657 -6.94 31.74 -19.13
N LYS A 658 -6.80 32.96 -19.68
CA LYS A 658 -7.81 34.05 -19.55
C LYS A 658 -9.16 33.66 -20.17
N TYR A 659 -9.17 32.76 -21.14
CA TYR A 659 -10.36 32.39 -21.90
C TYR A 659 -10.92 31.01 -21.55
N LEU A 660 -10.45 30.40 -20.44
CA LEU A 660 -10.96 29.10 -19.99
C LEU A 660 -12.48 29.09 -19.84
N PHE A 661 -13.10 28.02 -20.32
CA PHE A 661 -14.53 27.76 -20.35
C PHE A 661 -15.37 28.73 -21.21
N LYS A 662 -14.74 29.64 -21.97
CA LYS A 662 -15.48 30.56 -22.87
C LYS A 662 -16.08 29.83 -24.08
N ALA A 663 -15.38 28.82 -24.60
CA ALA A 663 -15.76 28.08 -25.81
C ALA A 663 -16.41 26.71 -25.50
N VAL A 664 -16.56 26.35 -24.22
CA VAL A 664 -17.01 25.03 -23.78
C VAL A 664 -18.51 25.06 -23.52
N SER A 665 -19.26 24.14 -24.13
CA SER A 665 -20.70 24.02 -23.83
C SER A 665 -20.92 23.40 -22.44
N ALA A 666 -22.07 23.69 -21.82
CA ALA A 666 -22.42 23.11 -20.52
C ALA A 666 -22.45 21.56 -20.55
N GLU A 667 -22.86 21.00 -21.70
CA GLU A 667 -22.88 19.56 -21.93
C GLU A 667 -21.47 18.96 -22.01
N GLN A 668 -20.56 19.57 -22.78
CA GLN A 668 -19.16 19.15 -22.85
C GLN A 668 -18.48 19.22 -21.48
N PHE A 669 -18.73 20.30 -20.75
CA PHE A 669 -18.21 20.45 -19.39
C PHE A 669 -18.74 19.36 -18.45
N GLY A 670 -20.05 19.09 -18.48
CA GLY A 670 -20.68 18.04 -17.68
C GLY A 670 -20.07 16.66 -17.95
N ARG A 671 -19.90 16.30 -19.23
CA ARG A 671 -19.24 15.04 -19.63
C ARG A 671 -17.81 14.97 -19.09
N ARG A 672 -16.99 16.00 -19.29
CA ARG A 672 -15.58 16.00 -18.85
C ARG A 672 -15.42 16.01 -17.34
N LEU A 673 -16.27 16.75 -16.61
CA LEU A 673 -16.25 16.74 -15.15
C LEU A 673 -16.71 15.39 -14.59
N SER A 674 -17.74 14.80 -15.20
CA SER A 674 -18.19 13.45 -14.84
C SER A 674 -17.09 12.40 -15.10
N GLN A 675 -16.34 12.52 -16.20
CA GLN A 675 -15.19 11.67 -16.48
C GLN A 675 -14.12 11.73 -15.39
N VAL A 676 -13.78 12.94 -14.93
CA VAL A 676 -12.77 13.13 -13.88
C VAL A 676 -13.25 12.51 -12.56
N ILE A 677 -14.50 12.77 -12.16
CA ILE A 677 -15.08 12.21 -10.93
C ILE A 677 -15.18 10.68 -11.01
N ASN A 678 -15.70 10.13 -12.11
CA ASN A 678 -15.81 8.69 -12.30
C ASN A 678 -14.44 8.01 -12.32
N THR A 679 -13.42 8.66 -12.91
CA THR A 679 -12.03 8.17 -12.88
C THR A 679 -11.53 8.09 -11.45
N TYR A 680 -11.76 9.13 -10.65
CA TYR A 680 -11.36 9.13 -9.25
C TYR A 680 -12.05 8.02 -8.43
N LEU A 681 -13.35 7.85 -8.62
CA LEU A 681 -14.12 6.78 -7.95
C LEU A 681 -13.66 5.39 -8.39
N LEU A 682 -13.45 5.17 -9.69
CA LEU A 682 -13.01 3.87 -10.21
C LEU A 682 -11.60 3.51 -9.74
N VAL A 683 -10.66 4.47 -9.75
CA VAL A 683 -9.28 4.25 -9.26
C VAL A 683 -9.27 3.97 -7.76
N SER A 684 -10.02 4.74 -6.96
CA SER A 684 -10.06 4.56 -5.50
C SER A 684 -10.65 3.20 -5.10
N GLN A 685 -11.58 2.66 -5.89
CA GLN A 685 -12.17 1.33 -5.65
C GLN A 685 -11.31 0.17 -6.16
N THR A 686 -10.63 0.34 -7.31
CA THR A 686 -9.79 -0.71 -7.95
C THR A 686 -8.38 -0.82 -7.37
N TYR A 687 -7.96 0.13 -6.52
CA TYR A 687 -6.64 0.20 -5.92
C TYR A 687 -6.19 -1.10 -5.23
N LYS A 688 -7.09 -1.78 -4.51
CA LYS A 688 -6.79 -3.05 -3.83
C LYS A 688 -6.47 -4.18 -4.80
N TYR A 689 -7.10 -4.20 -5.97
CA TYR A 689 -6.85 -5.18 -7.05
C TYR A 689 -5.52 -4.92 -7.77
N ALA A 690 -5.18 -3.64 -8.01
CA ALA A 690 -3.95 -3.25 -8.68
C ALA A 690 -2.67 -3.49 -7.84
N MET A 691 -2.81 -3.58 -6.51
CA MET A 691 -1.71 -3.74 -5.55
C MET A 691 -1.46 -5.19 -5.10
N GLN A 692 -2.34 -6.16 -5.44
CA GLN A 692 -2.29 -7.55 -4.91
C GLN A 692 -2.11 -7.58 -3.38
N ALA A 693 -2.91 -6.78 -2.65
CA ALA A 693 -2.71 -6.55 -1.23
C ALA A 693 -3.47 -7.52 -0.29
N ASP A 694 -4.32 -8.41 -0.82
CA ASP A 694 -4.98 -9.46 -0.03
C ASP A 694 -5.45 -10.61 -0.96
N ASP A 695 -5.28 -11.86 -0.52
CA ASP A 695 -5.78 -13.07 -1.21
C ASP A 695 -7.30 -13.24 -1.06
N LYS A 696 -7.94 -12.46 -0.18
CA LYS A 696 -9.40 -12.44 0.04
C LYS A 696 -10.00 -11.07 -0.14
N PHE A 697 -9.96 -10.58 -1.37
CA PHE A 697 -10.71 -9.38 -1.74
C PHE A 697 -12.02 -9.77 -2.46
N GLU A 698 -13.14 -9.70 -1.74
CA GLU A 698 -14.47 -9.56 -2.36
C GLU A 698 -14.81 -8.07 -2.42
N SER A 699 -14.60 -7.45 -3.58
CA SER A 699 -15.34 -6.24 -3.90
C SER A 699 -15.81 -6.30 -5.36
N ASN A 700 -17.10 -6.04 -5.53
CA ASN A 700 -17.71 -5.94 -6.83
C ASN A 700 -18.13 -4.48 -7.05
N VAL A 701 -17.32 -3.78 -7.84
CA VAL A 701 -17.75 -2.58 -8.58
C VAL A 701 -18.67 -2.98 -9.75
N THR A 702 -18.67 -4.27 -10.09
CA THR A 702 -19.54 -4.93 -11.06
C THR A 702 -19.95 -6.28 -10.49
N VAL A 703 -21.26 -6.56 -10.44
CA VAL A 703 -21.77 -7.91 -10.13
C VAL A 703 -21.08 -8.91 -11.08
N PRO A 704 -20.67 -10.12 -10.63
CA PRO A 704 -20.22 -11.16 -11.54
C PRO A 704 -21.32 -11.35 -12.58
N VAL A 705 -21.00 -11.02 -13.83
CA VAL A 705 -21.85 -11.38 -14.95
C VAL A 705 -21.83 -12.90 -15.02
N GLU A 706 -22.99 -13.51 -14.83
CA GLU A 706 -23.21 -14.84 -15.38
C GLU A 706 -23.01 -14.72 -16.90
N VAL A 707 -21.87 -15.22 -17.38
CA VAL A 707 -21.64 -15.40 -18.80
C VAL A 707 -22.62 -16.48 -19.23
N GLY A 708 -23.82 -16.06 -19.61
CA GLY A 708 -24.79 -16.89 -20.30
C GLY A 708 -24.24 -17.21 -21.69
N ASN A 709 -23.31 -18.14 -21.77
CA ASN A 709 -23.09 -18.84 -23.01
C ASN A 709 -24.40 -19.58 -23.28
N LEU A 710 -25.15 -19.17 -24.31
CA LEU A 710 -26.16 -20.02 -24.93
C LEU A 710 -25.39 -21.20 -25.55
N VAL A 711 -24.99 -22.14 -24.71
CA VAL A 711 -24.50 -23.44 -25.14
C VAL A 711 -25.74 -24.17 -25.61
N GLU A 712 -25.75 -24.59 -26.88
CA GLU A 712 -26.78 -25.49 -27.38
C GLU A 712 -26.61 -26.84 -26.66
N VAL A 713 -27.28 -26.99 -25.50
CA VAL A 713 -27.15 -28.18 -24.63
C VAL A 713 -27.80 -29.40 -25.29
N TYR A 714 -28.77 -29.20 -26.17
CA TYR A 714 -29.52 -30.27 -26.83
C TYR A 714 -29.67 -29.99 -28.32
N ALA A 715 -28.89 -30.71 -29.14
CA ALA A 715 -29.17 -30.84 -30.57
C ALA A 715 -30.22 -31.95 -30.75
N LEU A 716 -31.47 -31.57 -31.00
CA LEU A 716 -32.52 -32.52 -31.34
C LEU A 716 -32.37 -32.93 -32.81
N GLU A 717 -31.86 -34.13 -33.03
CA GLU A 717 -31.82 -34.73 -34.36
C GLU A 717 -33.26 -35.08 -34.76
N TRP A 718 -33.80 -34.31 -35.72
CA TRP A 718 -35.20 -34.39 -36.11
C TRP A 718 -35.60 -35.79 -36.61
N SER A 719 -34.66 -36.59 -37.10
CA SER A 719 -34.91 -37.96 -37.53
C SER A 719 -35.25 -38.87 -36.34
N TRP A 720 -34.49 -38.82 -35.25
CA TRP A 720 -34.77 -39.55 -34.01
C TRP A 720 -36.06 -39.07 -33.34
N MET A 721 -36.33 -37.75 -33.34
CA MET A 721 -37.57 -37.23 -32.77
C MET A 721 -38.79 -37.67 -33.58
N ALA A 722 -38.69 -37.66 -34.92
CA ALA A 722 -39.75 -38.17 -35.80
C ALA A 722 -39.97 -39.67 -35.59
N LEU A 723 -38.90 -40.46 -35.43
CA LEU A 723 -38.98 -41.90 -35.18
C LEU A 723 -39.63 -42.20 -33.81
N PHE A 724 -39.27 -41.44 -32.78
CA PHE A 724 -39.88 -41.57 -31.44
C PHE A 724 -41.37 -41.22 -31.45
N ILE A 725 -41.76 -40.08 -32.05
CA ILE A 725 -43.16 -39.68 -32.17
C ILE A 725 -43.94 -40.72 -32.96
N THR A 726 -43.39 -41.23 -34.06
CA THR A 726 -44.01 -42.29 -34.87
C THR A 726 -44.22 -43.56 -34.04
N SER A 727 -43.22 -44.00 -33.27
CA SER A 727 -43.31 -45.18 -32.40
C SER A 727 -44.37 -45.00 -31.31
N CYS A 728 -44.40 -43.86 -30.63
CA CYS A 728 -45.41 -43.54 -29.62
C CYS A 728 -46.82 -43.54 -30.20
N THR A 729 -46.98 -43.01 -31.41
CA THR A 729 -48.28 -42.98 -32.09
C THR A 729 -48.74 -44.39 -32.47
N ILE A 730 -47.85 -45.25 -32.96
CA ILE A 730 -48.16 -46.65 -33.27
C ILE A 730 -48.53 -47.43 -32.01
N LEU A 731 -47.80 -47.25 -30.91
CA LEU A 731 -48.10 -47.89 -29.64
C LEU A 731 -49.47 -47.45 -29.09
N MET A 732 -49.77 -46.15 -29.15
CA MET A 732 -51.07 -45.63 -28.74
C MET A 732 -52.21 -46.17 -29.62
N ALA A 733 -52.02 -46.17 -30.94
CA ALA A 733 -53.00 -46.74 -31.87
C ALA A 733 -53.23 -48.24 -31.63
N SER A 734 -52.17 -48.99 -31.33
CA SER A 734 -52.25 -50.42 -31.00
C SER A 734 -52.98 -50.66 -29.68
N GLY A 735 -52.72 -49.83 -28.66
CA GLY A 735 -53.45 -49.89 -27.38
C GLY A 735 -54.94 -49.60 -27.55
N ILE A 736 -55.29 -48.57 -28.33
CA ILE A 736 -56.69 -48.26 -28.65
C ILE A 736 -57.34 -49.41 -29.43
N ALA A 737 -56.66 -49.94 -30.46
CA ALA A 737 -57.16 -51.08 -31.23
C ALA A 737 -57.39 -52.31 -30.34
N SER A 738 -56.48 -52.58 -29.40
CA SER A 738 -56.62 -53.69 -28.44
C SER A 738 -57.81 -53.49 -27.50
N GLY A 739 -58.06 -52.25 -27.04
CA GLY A 739 -59.25 -51.91 -26.25
C GLY A 739 -60.55 -52.02 -27.06
N VAL A 740 -60.53 -51.62 -28.33
CA VAL A 740 -61.66 -51.79 -29.25
C VAL A 740 -61.93 -53.26 -29.52
N PHE A 741 -60.90 -54.08 -29.78
CA PHE A 741 -61.06 -55.52 -29.94
C PHE A 741 -61.57 -56.20 -28.66
N ALA A 742 -61.13 -55.76 -27.48
CA ALA A 742 -61.68 -56.25 -26.21
C ALA A 742 -63.17 -55.92 -26.04
N HIS A 743 -63.62 -54.75 -26.51
CA HIS A 743 -65.04 -54.38 -26.48
C HIS A 743 -65.89 -55.04 -27.57
N LEU A 744 -65.29 -55.37 -28.73
CA LEU A 744 -65.97 -56.09 -29.82
C LEU A 744 -65.95 -57.61 -29.62
N ALA A 745 -65.04 -58.13 -28.80
CA ALA A 745 -64.97 -59.53 -28.43
C ALA A 745 -66.12 -59.89 -27.48
N ILE A 746 -67.26 -60.31 -28.05
CA ILE A 746 -68.34 -60.94 -27.30
C ILE A 746 -67.91 -62.38 -26.99
N GLY A 747 -67.10 -62.53 -25.93
CA GLY A 747 -66.81 -63.81 -25.31
C GLY A 747 -67.86 -64.08 -24.21
N PRO A 748 -68.60 -65.20 -24.22
CA PRO A 748 -69.52 -65.51 -23.14
C PRO A 748 -68.73 -65.69 -21.84
N GLU A 749 -69.02 -64.89 -20.82
CA GLU A 749 -68.54 -65.11 -19.45
C GLU A 749 -69.10 -66.43 -18.92
N ILE A 750 -68.42 -67.54 -19.23
CA ILE A 750 -68.68 -68.83 -18.60
C ILE A 750 -67.76 -68.92 -17.40
N LEU A 751 -68.27 -68.44 -16.26
CA LEU A 751 -67.96 -68.90 -14.91
C LEU A 751 -66.45 -69.06 -14.59
N GLY A 752 -65.85 -68.03 -14.01
CA GLY A 752 -64.53 -68.11 -13.37
C GLY A 752 -64.49 -69.16 -12.25
N TYR A 753 -63.27 -69.63 -11.92
CA TYR A 753 -62.79 -70.56 -10.86
C TYR A 753 -63.64 -71.78 -10.42
N ALA A 754 -64.96 -71.80 -10.56
CA ALA A 754 -65.84 -72.93 -10.33
C ALA A 754 -65.96 -73.86 -11.55
N SER A 755 -65.63 -73.41 -12.77
CA SER A 755 -65.76 -74.23 -13.99
C SER A 755 -64.75 -75.38 -14.08
N SER A 756 -63.55 -75.22 -13.51
CA SER A 756 -62.54 -76.29 -13.42
C SER A 756 -62.89 -77.38 -12.41
N ALA A 757 -63.74 -77.09 -11.41
CA ALA A 757 -64.14 -78.05 -10.38
C ALA A 757 -65.33 -78.94 -10.79
N VAL A 758 -66.10 -78.56 -11.82
CA VAL A 758 -67.30 -79.29 -12.27
C VAL A 758 -67.04 -80.12 -13.54
N ARG A 759 -65.96 -79.83 -14.28
CA ARG A 759 -65.62 -80.52 -15.54
C ARG A 759 -65.41 -82.04 -15.37
N ASP A 760 -64.83 -82.45 -14.24
CA ASP A 760 -64.48 -83.86 -13.96
C ASP A 760 -65.39 -84.49 -12.88
N SER A 761 -66.58 -83.94 -12.63
CA SER A 761 -67.55 -84.48 -11.69
C SER A 761 -68.21 -85.75 -12.25
N ARG A 762 -68.08 -86.89 -11.56
CA ARG A 762 -68.71 -88.17 -11.93
C ARG A 762 -70.23 -88.20 -11.76
N TYR A 763 -70.84 -87.11 -11.30
CA TYR A 763 -72.27 -87.01 -10.99
C TYR A 763 -73.03 -86.10 -11.97
N MET A 764 -72.39 -85.61 -13.04
CA MET A 764 -73.03 -84.85 -14.11
C MET A 764 -72.66 -85.40 -15.48
N ASP A 765 -73.66 -85.83 -16.25
CA ASP A 765 -73.49 -86.15 -17.67
C ASP A 765 -73.54 -84.86 -18.50
N LEU A 766 -72.40 -84.46 -19.06
CA LEU A 766 -72.31 -83.31 -19.97
C LEU A 766 -72.52 -83.72 -21.43
N PRO A 767 -73.25 -82.93 -22.26
CA PRO A 767 -73.45 -83.23 -23.68
C PRO A 767 -72.13 -83.24 -24.48
N PRO A 768 -72.00 -84.08 -25.52
CA PRO A 768 -70.73 -84.31 -26.25
C PRO A 768 -70.16 -83.08 -26.98
N ASN A 769 -70.88 -81.96 -27.02
CA ASN A 769 -70.56 -80.82 -27.88
C ASN A 769 -69.87 -79.67 -27.12
N VAL A 770 -69.63 -79.82 -25.81
CA VAL A 770 -69.16 -78.73 -24.93
C VAL A 770 -67.62 -78.57 -24.96
N GLY A 771 -66.88 -79.44 -25.64
CA GLY A 771 -65.41 -79.43 -25.72
C GLY A 771 -64.78 -78.73 -26.94
N MET A 772 -65.53 -78.00 -27.78
CA MET A 772 -65.04 -77.50 -29.08
C MET A 772 -64.58 -76.03 -29.11
N LYS A 773 -64.10 -75.45 -28.00
CA LYS A 773 -63.45 -74.13 -28.02
C LYS A 773 -62.05 -74.19 -27.42
N ASP A 774 -61.11 -74.65 -28.25
CA ASP A 774 -59.68 -74.62 -27.96
C ASP A 774 -59.13 -73.21 -28.14
N ALA A 775 -58.77 -72.56 -27.04
CA ALA A 775 -57.90 -71.40 -27.04
C ALA A 775 -57.00 -71.47 -25.81
N LEU A 776 -56.18 -72.52 -25.74
CA LEU A 776 -54.96 -72.59 -24.94
C LEU A 776 -54.26 -73.93 -25.25
N GLU A 777 -53.41 -73.93 -26.30
CA GLU A 777 -52.31 -74.89 -26.34
C GLU A 777 -51.34 -74.55 -25.20
N ILE A 778 -51.56 -75.25 -24.09
CA ILE A 778 -50.72 -75.31 -22.92
C ILE A 778 -49.46 -76.09 -23.32
N ARG A 779 -48.29 -75.43 -23.34
CA ARG A 779 -47.02 -76.15 -23.20
C ARG A 779 -46.77 -76.39 -21.70
N PRO A 780 -46.45 -77.63 -21.29
CA PRO A 780 -46.13 -77.93 -19.90
C PRO A 780 -44.70 -77.44 -19.57
N LEU A 781 -44.57 -76.65 -18.50
CA LEU A 781 -43.30 -76.40 -17.82
C LEU A 781 -43.26 -77.31 -16.60
N GLU A 782 -42.66 -78.49 -16.73
CA GLU A 782 -42.24 -79.31 -15.61
C GLU A 782 -40.74 -79.17 -15.37
N THR A 783 -40.44 -78.91 -14.10
CA THR A 783 -39.27 -79.33 -13.32
C THR A 783 -37.95 -78.57 -13.41
N VAL A 784 -37.70 -77.89 -12.29
CA VAL A 784 -36.42 -77.52 -11.71
C VAL A 784 -35.78 -78.73 -10.99
N ASN A 785 -34.44 -78.84 -11.11
CA ASN A 785 -33.44 -79.51 -10.25
C ASN A 785 -33.11 -81.02 -10.40
N ARG A 786 -31.91 -81.34 -10.93
CA ARG A 786 -30.67 -81.73 -10.18
C ARG A 786 -29.61 -82.42 -11.10
N TRP A 787 -28.34 -82.07 -10.82
CA TRP A 787 -27.04 -82.55 -11.34
C TRP A 787 -26.58 -82.02 -12.70
#